data_AF-A0A7S4V1A1-F1
#
_entry.id   AF-A0A7S4V1A1-F1
#
_cell.length_a   1.000
_cell.length_b   1.000
_cell.length_c   1.000
_cell.angle_alpha   90.00
_cell.angle_beta   90.00
_cell.angle_gamma   90.00
#
_symmetry.space_group_name_H-M   'P 1'
#
loop_
_entity.id
_entity.type
_entity.pdbx_description
1 polymer ?
#
loop_
_entity_poly.entity_id
_entity_poly.type
_entity_poly.pdbx_seq_one_letter_code
_entity_poly.pdbx_strand_id
1 'polypeptide(L)'
;MSSRLRFGALYTSLALMTPDAVLLLPASRSPRSSSRSSLGAEADALFQSSERHGAQARAAGMLHDAIQGLTDWASTRASLQQLNFMSRFQHWLGDHSFDNAGVEDVLDRLLDSAEWVDCTQEPSRCACPGGVVRYGIEESWVYKNFSEPFDCKLDAFARDPSPGSLKICQCKRTAELTKWESCSLEGRSCHCDGMARYGMNAQWVYKNFSGDFSCDNEAFGRDPAPGEVKECHCRRSAAPPSRLPTGGSHPTDGPLLWSCGLSAAPPPGSGSPAVPELTLVRALQPICNDKRMAGLFDVSLDARFLDAHARWASQSGWLEEAYVTYMAGKKNSNFEWMATNLIRSVHLFSTRPIVVVNFDLDFTPPQTWADFPNLLVYRMIPAPGIPFNFNKIRAMIGARIHAGIQADLDQVVFAGMDSFFNATRREITEQYPYPIMPVHWMAREGNPGEPYAVYAFTDYSGVRSMRWNHAHPTWSYWALPFLSDMMYERLTASRHQRWMDEDEDMLNVELWQHGVDKAWCKFDLEPGLYADSLQADMYSDPHWYPAGVPLLFFGAHNTKRVEETDWLLTIMSRCAERKAERASRCPRSDSEACQRRLARPSELEDHLATSEKAAPDICCCVRRREDMPVFWEGKWYKEPSEVPTRDSSGRKRHCLMP
;
A
#
# COMPACT_ATOMS: atom_id res chain seq x y z
N MET A 1 -18.36 31.76 30.65
CA MET A 1 -18.44 30.37 30.13
C MET A 1 -17.89 30.33 28.70
N SER A 2 -16.58 30.51 28.49
CA SER A 2 -15.98 30.51 27.12
C SER A 2 -14.53 30.03 27.09
N SER A 3 -14.09 29.24 28.06
CA SER A 3 -12.69 28.79 28.17
C SER A 3 -12.51 27.29 28.40
N ARG A 4 -13.60 26.51 28.44
CA ARG A 4 -13.55 25.04 28.60
C ARG A 4 -13.67 24.24 27.30
N LEU A 5 -13.83 24.91 26.15
CA LEU A 5 -13.96 24.25 24.83
C LEU A 5 -12.67 24.23 24.00
N ARG A 6 -11.54 24.75 24.53
CA ARG A 6 -10.26 24.78 23.79
C ARG A 6 -9.20 23.77 24.25
N PHE A 7 -9.45 23.02 25.31
CA PHE A 7 -8.51 21.96 25.77
C PHE A 7 -8.88 20.54 25.28
N GLY A 8 -10.07 20.34 24.71
CA GLY A 8 -10.49 19.04 24.17
C GLY A 8 -9.93 18.71 22.79
N ALA A 9 -9.52 19.73 22.01
CA ALA A 9 -9.07 19.54 20.64
C ALA A 9 -7.55 19.24 20.53
N LEU A 10 -6.75 19.58 21.54
CA LEU A 10 -5.30 19.32 21.49
C LEU A 10 -4.93 17.88 21.90
N TYR A 11 -5.73 17.23 22.75
CA TYR A 11 -5.45 15.84 23.17
C TYR A 11 -5.76 14.81 22.07
N THR A 12 -6.63 15.15 21.12
CA THR A 12 -6.99 14.27 19.99
C THR A 12 -5.97 14.34 18.85
N SER A 13 -5.17 15.41 18.77
CA SER A 13 -4.17 15.58 17.70
C SER A 13 -2.77 15.08 18.05
N LEU A 14 -2.39 14.99 19.33
CA LEU A 14 -1.09 14.42 19.74
C LEU A 14 -1.11 12.91 20.03
N ALA A 15 -2.29 12.31 20.22
CA ALA A 15 -2.42 10.85 20.36
C ALA A 15 -2.22 10.08 19.03
N LEU A 16 -2.05 10.80 17.92
CA LEU A 16 -1.84 10.24 16.57
C LEU A 16 -0.36 10.04 16.20
N MET A 17 0.58 10.18 17.15
CA MET A 17 2.02 10.08 16.86
C MET A 17 2.83 9.13 17.76
N THR A 18 2.22 8.36 18.66
CA THR A 18 2.93 7.28 19.37
C THR A 18 2.03 6.05 19.57
N PRO A 19 2.44 4.84 19.12
CA PRO A 19 1.68 3.62 19.35
C PRO A 19 2.28 2.87 20.55
N ASP A 20 1.95 3.26 21.78
CA ASP A 20 2.04 2.38 22.96
C ASP A 20 1.42 3.05 24.20
N ALA A 21 0.12 2.83 24.41
CA ALA A 21 -0.52 3.05 25.71
C ALA A 21 -1.80 2.21 25.85
N VAL A 22 -1.66 1.00 26.39
CA VAL A 22 -2.79 0.15 26.79
C VAL A 22 -3.34 0.58 28.16
N LEU A 23 -4.61 1.01 28.15
CA LEU A 23 -5.67 1.10 29.18
C LEU A 23 -5.38 0.79 30.66
N LEU A 24 -5.81 1.70 31.55
CA LEU A 24 -6.50 1.38 32.80
C LEU A 24 -7.60 2.41 33.11
N LEU A 25 -8.88 2.00 33.00
CA LEU A 25 -10.05 2.74 33.49
C LEU A 25 -10.52 2.13 34.82
N PRO A 26 -10.79 2.91 35.89
CA PRO A 26 -11.51 2.39 37.04
C PRO A 26 -13.04 2.53 36.87
N ALA A 27 -13.74 1.51 37.37
CA ALA A 27 -15.18 1.29 37.25
C ALA A 27 -16.03 2.41 37.90
N SER A 28 -17.14 2.72 37.22
CA SER A 28 -18.22 3.58 37.70
C SER A 28 -19.00 2.93 38.87
N ARG A 29 -19.17 3.64 39.98
CA ARG A 29 -20.22 3.36 40.99
C ARG A 29 -21.21 4.52 41.09
N SER A 30 -22.49 4.18 41.22
CA SER A 30 -23.65 5.09 41.25
C SER A 30 -23.84 5.76 42.64
N PRO A 31 -24.77 6.73 42.78
CA PRO A 31 -24.72 7.75 43.82
C PRO A 31 -25.48 7.35 45.10
N ARG A 32 -24.93 7.68 46.26
CA ARG A 32 -25.72 7.87 47.49
C ARG A 32 -25.24 9.06 48.34
N SER A 33 -26.26 9.73 48.84
CA SER A 33 -26.42 10.86 49.76
C SER A 33 -25.39 11.16 50.87
N SER A 34 -25.33 12.47 51.15
CA SER A 34 -25.28 13.18 52.45
C SER A 34 -23.95 13.46 53.17
N SER A 35 -23.83 14.76 53.52
CA SER A 35 -23.00 15.45 54.53
C SER A 35 -21.47 15.39 54.41
N ARG A 36 -20.87 16.53 54.01
CA ARG A 36 -19.45 16.86 54.17
C ARG A 36 -19.17 17.36 55.60
N SER A 37 -18.13 16.83 56.25
CA SER A 37 -17.38 17.49 57.32
C SER A 37 -16.10 18.13 56.77
N SER A 38 -15.74 19.30 57.29
CA SER A 38 -14.78 20.27 56.76
C SER A 38 -13.29 19.91 56.83
N LEU A 39 -12.93 18.66 57.15
CA LEU A 39 -11.52 18.20 57.23
C LEU A 39 -11.06 17.37 56.03
N GLY A 40 -11.97 16.90 55.16
CA GLY A 40 -11.60 16.19 53.92
C GLY A 40 -11.22 17.10 52.75
N ALA A 41 -11.65 18.37 52.79
CA ALA A 41 -11.48 19.30 51.67
C ALA A 41 -10.03 19.81 51.51
N GLU A 42 -9.25 19.90 52.61
CA GLU A 42 -7.85 20.33 52.54
C GLU A 42 -6.90 19.20 52.12
N ALA A 43 -7.19 17.95 52.50
CA ALA A 43 -6.44 16.77 52.05
C ALA A 43 -6.65 16.50 50.54
N ASP A 44 -7.88 16.63 50.04
CA ASP A 44 -8.18 16.52 48.61
C ASP A 44 -7.55 17.65 47.79
N ALA A 45 -7.43 18.86 48.34
CA ALA A 45 -6.78 19.99 47.67
C ALA A 45 -5.25 19.80 47.56
N LEU A 46 -4.60 19.26 48.61
CA LEU A 46 -3.17 18.95 48.59
C LEU A 46 -2.84 17.81 47.64
N PHE A 47 -3.66 16.75 47.61
CA PHE A 47 -3.50 15.61 46.69
C PHE A 47 -3.71 16.04 45.22
N GLN A 48 -4.73 16.85 44.95
CA GLN A 48 -4.95 17.42 43.61
C GLN A 48 -3.87 18.42 43.18
N SER A 49 -3.18 19.10 44.11
CA SER A 49 -2.05 19.98 43.76
C SER A 49 -0.79 19.18 43.40
N SER A 50 -0.53 18.08 44.13
CA SER A 50 0.56 17.14 43.88
C SER A 50 0.40 16.41 42.55
N GLU A 51 -0.81 15.93 42.23
CA GLU A 51 -1.11 15.32 40.93
C GLU A 51 -1.01 16.33 39.77
N ARG A 52 -1.38 17.60 39.99
CA ARG A 52 -1.22 18.66 38.98
C ARG A 52 0.25 19.03 38.75
N HIS A 53 1.06 19.11 39.80
CA HIS A 53 2.50 19.37 39.66
C HIS A 53 3.23 18.17 39.04
N GLY A 54 2.81 16.94 39.37
CA GLY A 54 3.30 15.71 38.73
C GLY A 54 2.88 15.58 37.26
N ALA A 55 1.68 16.03 36.90
CA ALA A 55 1.20 16.06 35.51
C ALA A 55 1.88 17.17 34.69
N GLN A 56 2.14 18.34 35.29
CA GLN A 56 2.89 19.43 34.64
C GLN A 56 4.37 19.08 34.45
N ALA A 57 5.01 18.40 35.41
CA ALA A 57 6.38 17.92 35.26
C ALA A 57 6.51 16.82 34.20
N ARG A 58 5.53 15.90 34.11
CA ARG A 58 5.49 14.89 33.04
C ARG A 58 5.20 15.50 31.66
N ALA A 59 4.31 16.48 31.57
CA ALA A 59 4.05 17.19 30.31
C ALA A 59 5.27 18.03 29.85
N ALA A 60 6.02 18.63 30.78
CA ALA A 60 7.26 19.34 30.48
C ALA A 60 8.38 18.39 30.04
N GLY A 61 8.49 17.20 30.65
CA GLY A 61 9.42 16.15 30.22
C GLY A 61 9.08 15.60 28.82
N MET A 62 7.80 15.32 28.55
CA MET A 62 7.35 14.86 27.22
C MET A 62 7.55 15.92 26.13
N LEU A 63 7.40 17.22 26.46
CA LEU A 63 7.69 18.31 25.53
C LEU A 63 9.20 18.45 25.30
N HIS A 64 10.04 18.29 26.33
CA HIS A 64 11.49 18.29 26.20
C HIS A 64 11.98 17.13 25.33
N ASP A 65 11.49 15.91 25.56
CA ASP A 65 11.85 14.72 24.78
C ASP A 65 11.33 14.80 23.33
N ALA A 66 10.16 15.41 23.12
CA ALA A 66 9.63 15.67 21.78
C ALA A 66 10.46 16.72 21.03
N ILE A 67 10.89 17.80 21.71
CA ILE A 67 11.79 18.81 21.15
C ILE A 67 13.16 18.20 20.85
N GLN A 68 13.67 17.35 21.74
CA GLN A 68 14.96 16.69 21.53
C GLN A 68 14.90 15.65 20.41
N GLY A 69 13.80 14.89 20.30
CA GLY A 69 13.55 14.00 19.19
C GLY A 69 13.37 14.74 17.86
N LEU A 70 12.74 15.92 17.85
CA LEU A 70 12.66 16.79 16.68
C LEU A 70 14.02 17.37 16.32
N THR A 71 14.83 17.73 17.32
CA THR A 71 16.18 18.28 17.15
C THR A 71 17.14 17.23 16.61
N ASP A 72 17.09 16.00 17.14
CA ASP A 72 17.88 14.87 16.65
C ASP A 72 17.43 14.46 15.25
N TRP A 73 16.12 14.45 14.96
CA TRP A 73 15.62 14.18 13.62
C TRP A 73 16.00 15.28 12.62
N ALA A 74 15.87 16.56 13.01
CA ALA A 74 16.23 17.71 12.18
C ALA A 74 17.74 17.78 11.90
N SER A 75 18.57 17.38 12.87
CA SER A 75 20.03 17.39 12.75
C SER A 75 20.61 16.13 12.09
N THR A 76 19.92 14.99 12.10
CA THR A 76 20.48 13.70 11.62
C THR A 76 19.69 13.02 10.49
N ARG A 77 18.42 13.37 10.25
CA ARG A 77 17.51 12.63 9.34
C ARG A 77 16.67 13.48 8.41
N ALA A 78 16.54 14.79 8.64
CA ALA A 78 15.67 15.65 7.84
C ALA A 78 16.31 16.09 6.52
N SER A 79 15.53 16.04 5.44
CA SER A 79 15.88 16.59 4.13
C SER A 79 15.62 18.10 4.06
N LEU A 80 16.29 18.82 3.14
CA LEU A 80 16.11 20.27 2.99
C LEU A 80 14.66 20.66 2.61
N GLN A 81 13.90 19.77 1.96
CA GLN A 81 12.46 19.94 1.70
C GLN A 81 11.65 19.88 2.99
N GLN A 82 11.99 18.98 3.91
CA GLN A 82 11.36 18.86 5.23
C GLN A 82 11.72 20.04 6.14
N LEU A 83 12.96 20.54 6.08
CA LEU A 83 13.40 21.74 6.79
C LEU A 83 12.76 23.02 6.23
N ASN A 84 12.62 23.13 4.90
CA ASN A 84 11.89 24.23 4.25
C ASN A 84 10.38 24.19 4.52
N PHE A 85 9.80 22.99 4.63
CA PHE A 85 8.42 22.80 5.07
C PHE A 85 8.26 23.26 6.52
N MET A 86 9.19 22.89 7.42
CA MET A 86 9.22 23.33 8.81
C MET A 86 9.38 24.85 8.95
N SER A 87 10.23 25.49 8.14
CA SER A 87 10.40 26.95 8.11
C SER A 87 9.13 27.67 7.62
N ARG A 88 8.43 27.14 6.61
CA ARG A 88 7.14 27.68 6.15
C ARG A 88 6.01 27.44 7.15
N PHE A 89 6.03 26.29 7.82
CA PHE A 89 5.11 25.94 8.89
C PHE A 89 5.33 26.83 10.13
N GLN A 90 6.58 27.17 10.44
CA GLN A 90 6.96 28.14 11.46
C GLN A 90 6.49 29.55 11.09
N HIS A 91 6.59 29.97 9.82
CA HIS A 91 6.06 31.26 9.37
C HIS A 91 4.52 31.33 9.53
N TRP A 92 3.83 30.22 9.27
CA TRP A 92 2.39 30.08 9.51
C TRP A 92 2.02 30.08 11.02
N LEU A 93 2.89 29.54 11.89
CA LEU A 93 2.72 29.56 13.35
C LEU A 93 3.09 30.91 13.99
N GLY A 94 4.06 31.64 13.43
CA GLY A 94 4.53 32.94 13.90
C GLY A 94 3.49 34.05 13.82
N ASP A 95 2.58 33.99 12.84
CA ASP A 95 1.41 34.88 12.73
C ASP A 95 0.42 34.74 13.91
N HIS A 96 0.61 33.74 14.79
CA HIS A 96 -0.24 33.45 15.95
C HIS A 96 0.48 33.62 17.31
N SER A 97 1.58 34.38 17.38
CA SER A 97 2.25 34.83 18.61
C SER A 97 2.71 33.70 19.56
N PHE A 98 3.70 32.92 19.14
CA PHE A 98 4.45 32.00 20.01
C PHE A 98 5.95 32.36 19.99
N ASP A 99 6.61 32.30 21.15
CA ASP A 99 8.03 32.62 21.35
C ASP A 99 8.92 31.43 20.92
N ASN A 100 9.81 31.64 19.93
CA ASN A 100 10.48 30.59 19.14
C ASN A 100 12.02 30.64 19.19
N ALA A 101 12.61 31.26 20.21
CA ALA A 101 14.05 31.51 20.30
C ALA A 101 14.96 30.26 20.14
N GLY A 102 14.48 29.06 20.43
CA GLY A 102 15.27 27.82 20.29
C GLY A 102 15.35 27.25 18.86
N VAL A 103 14.41 27.60 17.98
CA VAL A 103 14.37 27.10 16.60
C VAL A 103 15.22 27.98 15.68
N GLU A 104 15.31 29.27 15.97
CA GLU A 104 16.15 30.22 15.22
C GLU A 104 17.65 29.92 15.37
N ASP A 105 18.13 29.61 16.57
CA ASP A 105 19.55 29.27 16.84
C ASP A 105 20.01 27.99 16.13
N VAL A 106 19.10 27.02 15.93
CA VAL A 106 19.39 25.77 15.21
C VAL A 106 19.41 25.98 13.70
N LEU A 107 18.51 26.80 13.16
CA LEU A 107 18.45 27.14 11.73
C LEU A 107 19.65 27.98 11.29
N ASP A 108 20.09 28.94 12.11
CA ASP A 108 21.27 29.76 11.82
C ASP A 108 22.57 28.93 11.83
N ARG A 109 22.72 27.99 12.78
CA ARG A 109 23.87 27.07 12.81
C ARG A 109 23.93 26.09 11.64
N LEU A 110 22.77 25.68 11.10
CA LEU A 110 22.68 24.80 9.92
C LEU A 110 22.96 25.55 8.61
N LEU A 111 22.66 26.85 8.54
CA LEU A 111 22.93 27.67 7.36
C LEU A 111 24.39 28.14 7.30
N ASP A 112 25.06 28.30 8.44
CA ASP A 112 26.48 28.66 8.54
C ASP A 112 27.45 27.50 8.25
N SER A 113 26.98 26.24 8.26
CA SER A 113 27.81 25.03 8.00
C SER A 113 27.71 24.47 6.57
N ALA A 114 27.12 25.24 5.64
CA ALA A 114 26.91 24.84 4.26
C ALA A 114 27.96 25.42 3.29
N GLU A 115 28.75 24.56 2.67
CA GLU A 115 29.80 24.85 1.69
C GLU A 115 29.33 24.71 0.24
N TRP A 116 30.07 25.30 -0.70
CA TRP A 116 29.83 25.15 -2.13
C TRP A 116 30.61 23.97 -2.69
N VAL A 117 29.92 23.04 -3.34
CA VAL A 117 30.52 21.80 -3.82
C VAL A 117 30.29 21.63 -5.32
N ASP A 118 31.36 21.38 -6.06
CA ASP A 118 31.32 21.08 -7.50
C ASP A 118 30.29 20.01 -7.84
N CYS A 119 29.35 20.40 -8.69
CA CYS A 119 28.37 19.54 -9.32
C CYS A 119 28.90 19.05 -10.68
N THR A 120 29.25 19.99 -11.58
CA THR A 120 29.76 19.66 -12.91
C THR A 120 30.41 20.88 -13.58
N GLN A 121 31.24 20.66 -14.61
CA GLN A 121 31.81 21.72 -15.45
C GLN A 121 30.95 21.89 -16.73
N GLU A 122 30.88 23.11 -17.25
CA GLU A 122 30.19 23.41 -18.51
C GLU A 122 30.78 22.61 -19.69
N PRO A 123 29.97 22.00 -20.58
CA PRO A 123 28.50 22.04 -20.70
C PRO A 123 27.80 20.74 -20.25
N SER A 124 28.15 20.22 -19.07
CA SER A 124 27.62 18.94 -18.61
C SER A 124 26.33 19.11 -17.79
N ARG A 125 25.51 18.04 -17.71
CA ARG A 125 24.27 18.05 -16.95
C ARG A 125 24.55 17.92 -15.45
N CYS A 126 23.88 18.76 -14.65
CA CYS A 126 23.96 18.79 -13.19
C CYS A 126 22.58 18.55 -12.59
N ALA A 127 22.52 17.85 -11.45
CA ALA A 127 21.35 17.79 -10.60
C ALA A 127 21.73 18.26 -9.20
N CYS A 128 21.06 19.31 -8.70
CA CYS A 128 21.19 19.78 -7.34
C CYS A 128 19.81 19.74 -6.66
N PRO A 129 19.32 18.57 -6.19
CA PRO A 129 17.99 18.45 -5.61
C PRO A 129 17.83 19.39 -4.41
N GLY A 130 16.95 20.39 -4.54
CA GLY A 130 16.58 21.32 -3.46
C GLY A 130 17.58 22.46 -3.17
N GLY A 131 18.62 22.66 -3.97
CA GLY A 131 19.72 23.57 -3.63
C GLY A 131 19.88 24.79 -4.54
N VAL A 132 20.33 25.89 -3.94
CA VAL A 132 20.91 27.03 -4.66
C VAL A 132 22.15 26.56 -5.39
N VAL A 133 22.24 26.86 -6.68
CA VAL A 133 23.40 26.56 -7.54
C VAL A 133 24.13 27.85 -7.84
N ARG A 134 25.47 27.81 -7.82
CA ARG A 134 26.29 28.88 -8.40
C ARG A 134 27.03 28.38 -9.63
N TYR A 135 27.05 29.18 -10.68
CA TYR A 135 27.74 28.96 -11.95
C TYR A 135 28.81 30.03 -12.10
N GLY A 136 30.06 29.63 -12.31
CA GLY A 136 31.18 30.58 -12.33
C GLY A 136 32.54 29.91 -12.13
N ILE A 137 33.55 30.73 -11.85
CA ILE A 137 34.90 30.28 -11.53
C ILE A 137 35.59 31.31 -10.62
N GLU A 138 36.44 30.84 -9.71
CA GLU A 138 37.17 31.67 -8.73
C GLU A 138 36.24 32.57 -7.89
N GLU A 139 36.29 33.89 -8.09
CA GLU A 139 35.52 34.88 -7.33
C GLU A 139 34.29 35.40 -8.10
N SER A 140 34.04 34.90 -9.31
CA SER A 140 32.98 35.41 -10.19
C SER A 140 31.89 34.35 -10.39
N TRP A 141 30.71 34.59 -9.81
CA TRP A 141 29.60 33.63 -9.74
C TRP A 141 28.23 34.24 -10.05
N VAL A 142 27.37 33.46 -10.70
CA VAL A 142 25.94 33.72 -10.87
C VAL A 142 25.14 32.62 -10.18
N TYR A 143 24.10 33.00 -9.43
CA TYR A 143 23.33 32.07 -8.61
C TYR A 143 21.96 31.81 -9.23
N LYS A 144 21.50 30.57 -9.18
CA LYS A 144 20.15 30.19 -9.62
C LYS A 144 19.67 28.92 -8.91
N ASN A 145 18.37 28.83 -8.71
CA ASN A 145 17.73 27.66 -8.11
C ASN A 145 17.19 26.76 -9.21
N PHE A 146 17.36 25.46 -9.03
CA PHE A 146 16.82 24.44 -9.93
C PHE A 146 16.07 23.39 -9.11
N SER A 147 14.83 23.11 -9.49
CA SER A 147 14.01 22.03 -8.93
C SER A 147 14.17 20.71 -9.70
N GLU A 148 14.75 20.77 -10.91
CA GLU A 148 14.96 19.64 -11.82
C GLU A 148 16.41 19.64 -12.34
N PRO A 149 16.94 18.52 -12.86
CA PRO A 149 18.26 18.47 -13.47
C PRO A 149 18.38 19.43 -14.65
N PHE A 150 19.48 20.18 -14.72
CA PHE A 150 19.72 21.25 -15.69
C PHE A 150 21.10 21.11 -16.35
N ASP A 151 21.26 21.69 -17.54
CA ASP A 151 22.57 21.77 -18.19
C ASP A 151 23.37 22.92 -17.59
N CYS A 152 24.59 22.64 -17.10
CA CYS A 152 25.50 23.66 -16.60
C CYS A 152 26.08 24.47 -17.76
N LYS A 153 25.30 25.39 -18.33
CA LYS A 153 25.70 26.21 -19.48
C LYS A 153 25.12 27.62 -19.38
N LEU A 154 25.70 28.55 -20.12
CA LEU A 154 25.26 29.96 -20.15
C LEU A 154 23.74 30.15 -20.26
N ASP A 155 23.07 29.38 -21.14
CA ASP A 155 21.61 29.47 -21.34
C ASP A 155 20.82 29.25 -20.05
N ALA A 156 21.32 28.41 -19.15
CA ALA A 156 20.65 28.12 -17.90
C ALA A 156 20.77 29.27 -16.89
N PHE A 157 21.79 30.12 -16.98
CA PHE A 157 22.07 31.21 -16.01
C PHE A 157 21.90 32.62 -16.58
N ALA A 158 21.64 32.75 -17.88
CA ALA A 158 21.35 33.98 -18.62
C ALA A 158 22.45 35.06 -18.63
N ARG A 159 23.51 34.90 -17.82
CA ARG A 159 24.65 35.81 -17.74
C ARG A 159 25.93 35.01 -17.55
N ASP A 160 26.96 35.39 -18.30
CA ASP A 160 28.31 34.86 -18.14
C ASP A 160 29.04 35.69 -17.06
N PRO A 161 29.40 35.09 -15.90
CA PRO A 161 30.18 35.80 -14.88
C PRO A 161 31.64 36.03 -15.27
N SER A 162 32.21 35.22 -16.17
CA SER A 162 33.63 35.24 -16.55
C SER A 162 33.81 34.87 -18.04
N PRO A 163 33.59 35.84 -18.96
CA PRO A 163 33.71 35.59 -20.40
C PRO A 163 35.09 35.08 -20.82
N GLY A 164 35.12 34.03 -21.65
CA GLY A 164 36.36 33.43 -22.17
C GLY A 164 36.97 32.31 -21.32
N SER A 165 36.44 32.04 -20.13
CA SER A 165 36.86 30.92 -19.26
C SER A 165 35.80 29.80 -19.21
N LEU A 166 36.18 28.58 -18.84
CA LEU A 166 35.24 27.48 -18.56
C LEU A 166 34.72 27.57 -17.12
N LYS A 167 33.41 27.40 -16.93
CA LYS A 167 32.74 27.61 -15.64
C LYS A 167 32.34 26.28 -15.03
N ILE A 168 32.19 26.29 -13.71
CA ILE A 168 31.76 25.14 -12.92
C ILE A 168 30.42 25.50 -12.27
N CYS A 169 29.50 24.55 -12.23
CA CYS A 169 28.30 24.63 -11.40
C CYS A 169 28.59 23.96 -10.06
N GLN A 170 28.29 24.66 -8.96
CA GLN A 170 28.44 24.18 -7.60
C GLN A 170 27.08 24.22 -6.87
N CYS A 171 26.76 23.16 -6.13
CA CYS A 171 25.60 23.13 -5.24
C CYS A 171 25.99 23.56 -3.83
N LYS A 172 25.13 24.29 -3.11
CA LYS A 172 25.31 24.55 -1.67
C LYS A 172 24.92 23.30 -0.85
N ARG A 173 25.85 22.73 -0.06
CA ARG A 173 25.67 21.48 0.72
C ARG A 173 26.40 21.55 2.08
N THR A 174 25.97 20.80 3.09
CA THR A 174 26.63 20.75 4.41
C THR A 174 27.98 20.04 4.38
N ALA A 175 28.91 20.48 5.25
CA ALA A 175 30.32 20.07 5.26
C ALA A 175 30.57 18.55 5.48
N GLU A 176 29.64 17.79 6.06
CA GLU A 176 29.85 16.34 6.28
C GLU A 176 29.74 15.48 4.99
N LEU A 177 29.27 16.04 3.86
CA LEU A 177 29.11 15.34 2.58
C LEU A 177 30.29 15.53 1.60
N THR A 178 31.43 16.10 2.04
CA THR A 178 32.50 16.57 1.13
C THR A 178 33.78 15.72 1.09
N LYS A 179 33.86 14.60 1.82
CA LYS A 179 35.12 13.83 1.95
C LYS A 179 35.38 12.87 0.77
N TRP A 180 36.60 12.94 0.21
CA TRP A 180 37.09 12.03 -0.83
C TRP A 180 37.87 10.87 -0.20
N GLU A 181 37.45 9.63 -0.47
CA GLU A 181 38.11 8.42 0.00
C GLU A 181 38.95 7.81 -1.13
N SER A 182 40.24 7.53 -0.89
CA SER A 182 41.05 6.79 -1.87
C SER A 182 40.48 5.37 -2.02
N CYS A 183 40.35 4.93 -3.27
CA CYS A 183 39.64 3.72 -3.66
C CYS A 183 40.56 2.71 -4.34
N SER A 184 41.39 3.14 -5.29
CA SER A 184 42.38 2.27 -5.94
C SER A 184 43.54 3.04 -6.56
N LEU A 185 44.66 2.36 -6.81
CA LEU A 185 45.79 2.88 -7.60
C LEU A 185 45.55 2.67 -9.10
N GLU A 186 46.23 3.46 -9.93
CA GLU A 186 46.16 3.36 -11.39
C GLU A 186 46.32 1.92 -11.91
N GLY A 187 45.46 1.55 -12.86
CA GLY A 187 45.40 0.22 -13.46
C GLY A 187 44.60 -0.83 -12.65
N ARG A 188 43.95 -0.43 -11.54
CA ARG A 188 43.11 -1.34 -10.72
C ARG A 188 41.65 -0.92 -10.71
N SER A 189 40.76 -1.87 -10.43
CA SER A 189 39.31 -1.59 -10.30
C SER A 189 39.00 -0.76 -9.05
N CYS A 190 38.06 0.16 -9.16
CA CYS A 190 37.47 0.93 -8.07
C CYS A 190 35.94 0.88 -8.19
N HIS A 191 35.23 0.72 -7.07
CA HIS A 191 33.78 0.87 -7.01
C HIS A 191 33.44 2.28 -6.53
N CYS A 192 32.64 3.02 -7.29
CA CYS A 192 32.10 4.29 -6.83
C CYS A 192 30.65 4.47 -7.30
N ASP A 193 29.76 4.71 -6.34
CA ASP A 193 28.37 5.12 -6.58
C ASP A 193 28.26 6.62 -6.30
N GLY A 194 28.75 7.40 -7.26
CA GLY A 194 28.89 8.84 -7.12
C GLY A 194 30.06 9.37 -7.92
N MET A 195 30.57 10.53 -7.49
CA MET A 195 31.66 11.18 -8.17
C MET A 195 32.96 10.49 -7.78
N ALA A 196 33.70 10.00 -8.79
CA ALA A 196 35.08 9.59 -8.63
C ALA A 196 36.02 10.64 -9.21
N ARG A 197 37.26 10.66 -8.74
CA ARG A 197 38.36 11.44 -9.31
C ARG A 197 39.57 10.56 -9.51
N TYR A 198 40.30 10.79 -10.59
CA TYR A 198 41.53 10.10 -10.96
C TYR A 198 42.63 11.13 -11.14
N GLY A 199 43.78 10.94 -10.51
CA GLY A 199 44.80 11.99 -10.48
C GLY A 199 45.84 11.81 -9.39
N MET A 200 46.68 12.84 -9.22
CA MET A 200 47.66 12.94 -8.14
C MET A 200 47.89 14.42 -7.79
N ASN A 201 48.16 14.71 -6.51
CA ASN A 201 48.40 16.06 -5.99
C ASN A 201 47.28 17.07 -6.35
N ALA A 202 47.56 18.04 -7.22
CA ALA A 202 46.60 19.07 -7.65
C ALA A 202 45.95 18.77 -9.02
N GLN A 203 46.32 17.66 -9.66
CA GLN A 203 45.91 17.34 -11.03
C GLN A 203 44.95 16.14 -11.02
N TRP A 204 43.65 16.41 -11.19
CA TRP A 204 42.59 15.39 -11.14
C TRP A 204 41.61 15.52 -12.31
N VAL A 205 41.13 14.39 -12.82
CA VAL A 205 39.96 14.28 -13.69
C VAL A 205 38.82 13.67 -12.90
N TYR A 206 37.62 14.21 -13.04
CA TYR A 206 36.44 13.76 -12.32
C TYR A 206 35.47 13.08 -13.27
N LYS A 207 34.85 12.00 -12.83
CA LYS A 207 33.81 11.30 -13.58
C LYS A 207 32.86 10.59 -12.62
N ASN A 208 31.56 10.65 -12.92
CA ASN A 208 30.58 9.89 -12.17
C ASN A 208 30.60 8.43 -12.60
N PHE A 209 30.59 7.54 -11.62
CA PHE A 209 30.40 6.12 -11.81
C PHE A 209 29.21 5.65 -10.98
N SER A 210 28.64 4.53 -11.38
CA SER A 210 27.56 3.86 -10.68
C SER A 210 27.87 2.37 -10.71
N GLY A 211 28.93 2.02 -9.98
CA GLY A 211 29.51 0.68 -9.97
C GLY A 211 31.04 0.67 -10.06
N ASP A 212 31.56 -0.51 -10.40
CA ASP A 212 32.96 -0.74 -10.66
C ASP A 212 33.43 -0.07 -11.96
N PHE A 213 34.63 0.51 -11.91
CA PHE A 213 35.33 1.05 -13.07
C PHE A 213 36.84 0.83 -12.93
N SER A 214 37.54 0.74 -14.06
CA SER A 214 39.00 0.70 -14.08
C SER A 214 39.57 2.08 -13.76
N CYS A 215 40.49 2.16 -12.81
CA CYS A 215 41.17 3.41 -12.47
C CYS A 215 42.27 3.72 -13.49
N ASP A 216 41.92 4.23 -14.67
CA ASP A 216 42.88 4.49 -15.74
C ASP A 216 42.46 5.66 -16.68
N ASN A 217 43.36 5.97 -17.62
CA ASN A 217 43.17 7.04 -18.60
C ASN A 217 41.97 6.79 -19.54
N GLU A 218 41.58 5.53 -19.76
CA GLU A 218 40.47 5.18 -20.65
C GLU A 218 39.14 5.45 -19.95
N ALA A 219 39.00 5.01 -18.70
CA ALA A 219 37.81 5.25 -17.90
C ALA A 219 37.57 6.74 -17.67
N PHE A 220 38.61 7.56 -17.49
CA PHE A 220 38.48 9.00 -17.28
C PHE A 220 38.66 9.84 -18.55
N GLY A 221 38.98 9.20 -19.69
CA GLY A 221 39.08 9.81 -21.02
C GLY A 221 40.33 10.65 -21.28
N ARG A 222 41.22 10.84 -20.29
CA ARG A 222 42.53 11.51 -20.43
C ARG A 222 43.44 11.24 -19.24
N ASP A 223 44.74 11.46 -19.43
CA ASP A 223 45.73 11.46 -18.33
C ASP A 223 45.84 12.87 -17.70
N PRO A 224 45.46 13.05 -16.42
CA PRO A 224 45.61 14.33 -15.72
C PRO A 224 47.06 14.71 -15.40
N ALA A 225 47.97 13.72 -15.27
CA ALA A 225 49.33 13.91 -14.78
C ALA A 225 50.31 12.95 -15.49
N PRO A 226 50.68 13.23 -16.76
CA PRO A 226 51.54 12.34 -17.55
C PRO A 226 52.93 12.14 -16.91
N GLY A 227 53.36 10.88 -16.79
CA GLY A 227 54.65 10.50 -16.21
C GLY A 227 54.64 10.23 -14.70
N GLU A 228 53.54 10.51 -14.01
CA GLU A 228 53.35 10.26 -12.58
C GLU A 228 52.36 9.10 -12.37
N VAL A 229 52.45 8.40 -11.23
CA VAL A 229 51.48 7.35 -10.84
C VAL A 229 50.25 8.00 -10.22
N LYS A 230 49.05 7.64 -10.70
CA LYS A 230 47.78 8.23 -10.26
C LYS A 230 47.00 7.29 -9.35
N GLU A 231 46.01 7.83 -8.67
CA GLU A 231 45.06 7.08 -7.86
C GLU A 231 43.63 7.55 -8.12
N CYS A 232 42.66 6.70 -7.80
CA CYS A 232 41.24 7.00 -7.86
C CYS A 232 40.68 7.20 -6.46
N HIS A 233 39.91 8.26 -6.27
CA HIS A 233 39.16 8.52 -5.05
C HIS A 233 37.67 8.56 -5.36
N CYS A 234 36.85 8.07 -4.44
CA CYS A 234 35.40 8.13 -4.52
C CYS A 234 34.85 9.09 -3.45
N ARG A 235 33.84 9.87 -3.82
CA ARG A 235 33.03 10.67 -2.89
C ARG A 235 31.63 10.08 -2.86
N ARG A 236 31.31 9.36 -1.77
CA ARG A 236 30.01 8.70 -1.58
C ARG A 236 28.90 9.75 -1.49
N SER A 237 27.82 9.56 -2.24
CA SER A 237 26.56 10.22 -1.91
C SER A 237 25.91 9.42 -0.78
N ALA A 238 25.34 10.07 0.23
CA ALA A 238 24.60 9.40 1.29
C ALA A 238 23.39 8.66 0.70
N ALA A 239 23.59 7.40 0.36
CA ALA A 239 22.57 6.41 0.07
C ALA A 239 22.56 5.37 1.22
N PRO A 240 21.41 4.79 1.59
CA PRO A 240 21.33 3.71 2.58
C PRO A 240 22.09 2.45 2.09
N PRO A 241 22.52 1.57 3.01
CA PRO A 241 23.56 0.59 2.75
C PRO A 241 23.16 -0.57 1.80
N SER A 242 24.04 -0.76 0.81
CA SER A 242 24.47 -1.98 0.07
C SER A 242 23.46 -3.03 -0.42
N ARG A 243 23.44 -3.18 -1.76
CA ARG A 243 22.95 -4.33 -2.54
C ARG A 243 23.86 -5.57 -2.39
N LEU A 244 23.29 -6.74 -2.64
CA LEU A 244 23.95 -7.96 -3.14
C LEU A 244 23.21 -8.43 -4.43
N PRO A 245 23.81 -9.28 -5.29
CA PRO A 245 24.20 -8.95 -6.66
C PRO A 245 23.11 -9.12 -7.73
N THR A 246 23.39 -8.44 -8.85
CA THR A 246 22.62 -8.35 -10.10
C THR A 246 22.35 -9.67 -10.80
N GLY A 247 21.12 -9.83 -11.28
CA GLY A 247 20.77 -10.70 -12.39
C GLY A 247 19.54 -10.16 -13.11
N GLY A 248 19.68 -9.88 -14.41
CA GLY A 248 18.56 -9.63 -15.33
C GLY A 248 18.24 -8.15 -15.56
N SER A 249 18.36 -7.74 -16.81
CA SER A 249 18.19 -6.38 -17.31
C SER A 249 16.77 -6.13 -17.83
N HIS A 250 15.93 -5.42 -17.07
CA HIS A 250 14.91 -4.53 -17.63
C HIS A 250 14.89 -3.19 -16.87
N PRO A 251 14.74 -2.04 -17.56
CA PRO A 251 14.83 -0.68 -16.97
C PRO A 251 13.67 -0.32 -16.00
N THR A 252 12.89 -1.30 -15.54
CA THR A 252 11.75 -1.17 -14.62
C THR A 252 11.84 -2.05 -13.38
N ASP A 253 12.90 -2.86 -13.25
CA ASP A 253 13.05 -3.80 -12.13
C ASP A 253 13.52 -3.03 -10.89
N GLY A 254 12.56 -2.74 -10.00
CA GLY A 254 12.86 -2.24 -8.67
C GLY A 254 13.40 -3.36 -7.76
N PRO A 255 13.54 -3.10 -6.46
CA PRO A 255 14.22 -4.03 -5.56
C PRO A 255 13.49 -5.37 -5.48
N LEU A 256 14.27 -6.44 -5.33
CA LEU A 256 13.76 -7.75 -4.98
C LEU A 256 13.20 -7.69 -3.55
N LEU A 257 11.89 -7.88 -3.42
CA LEU A 257 11.19 -7.88 -2.15
C LEU A 257 11.38 -9.22 -1.43
N TRP A 258 11.42 -10.34 -2.17
CA TRP A 258 11.60 -11.67 -1.60
C TRP A 258 12.11 -12.66 -2.65
N SER A 259 12.94 -13.60 -2.20
CA SER A 259 13.32 -14.81 -2.94
C SER A 259 13.72 -15.91 -1.96
N CYS A 260 13.74 -17.14 -2.46
CA CYS A 260 14.24 -18.30 -1.72
C CYS A 260 15.68 -18.10 -1.19
N GLY A 261 16.51 -17.30 -1.86
CA GLY A 261 17.91 -17.06 -1.49
C GLY A 261 18.14 -15.91 -0.50
N LEU A 262 17.21 -14.95 -0.41
CA LEU A 262 17.34 -13.78 0.45
C LEU A 262 17.00 -14.07 1.92
N SER A 263 16.11 -15.02 2.20
CA SER A 263 15.56 -15.23 3.55
C SER A 263 16.28 -16.33 4.36
N ALA A 264 17.42 -16.84 3.87
CA ALA A 264 18.15 -17.94 4.51
C ALA A 264 19.02 -17.54 5.72
N ALA A 265 19.22 -16.24 6.00
CA ALA A 265 19.92 -15.81 7.21
C ALA A 265 19.48 -14.41 7.68
N PRO A 266 18.96 -14.25 8.91
CA PRO A 266 18.92 -12.94 9.55
C PRO A 266 20.35 -12.41 9.69
N PRO A 267 20.63 -11.12 9.41
CA PRO A 267 21.96 -10.55 9.60
C PRO A 267 22.42 -10.76 11.06
N PRO A 268 23.72 -11.05 11.29
CA PRO A 268 24.22 -11.30 12.64
C PRO A 268 23.95 -10.07 13.53
N GLY A 269 23.14 -10.26 14.58
CA GLY A 269 22.74 -9.21 15.52
C GLY A 269 21.31 -8.68 15.35
N SER A 270 20.60 -9.06 14.28
CA SER A 270 19.14 -8.90 14.22
C SER A 270 18.48 -10.04 15.02
N GLY A 271 17.44 -9.72 15.79
CA GLY A 271 16.69 -10.73 16.56
C GLY A 271 16.10 -11.84 15.67
N SER A 272 15.47 -12.84 16.28
CA SER A 272 14.79 -13.90 15.55
C SER A 272 13.83 -13.32 14.49
N PRO A 273 13.74 -13.89 13.27
CA PRO A 273 12.84 -13.38 12.24
C PRO A 273 11.40 -13.34 12.74
N ALA A 274 10.65 -12.32 12.32
CA ALA A 274 9.25 -12.19 12.70
C ALA A 274 8.44 -13.43 12.29
N VAL A 275 7.42 -13.79 13.07
CA VAL A 275 6.60 -14.99 12.83
C VAL A 275 6.07 -15.10 11.39
N PRO A 276 5.53 -14.03 10.76
CA PRO A 276 5.06 -14.12 9.37
C PRO A 276 6.16 -14.51 8.37
N GLU A 277 7.37 -13.97 8.53
CA GLU A 277 8.51 -14.31 7.67
C GLU A 277 8.90 -15.78 7.82
N LEU A 278 8.98 -16.28 9.06
CA LEU A 278 9.26 -17.70 9.32
C LEU A 278 8.18 -18.61 8.72
N THR A 279 6.91 -18.21 8.80
CA THR A 279 5.80 -18.97 8.21
C THR A 279 5.93 -19.03 6.69
N LEU A 280 6.22 -17.90 6.02
CA LEU A 280 6.44 -17.86 4.58
C LEU A 280 7.62 -18.73 4.14
N VAL A 281 8.78 -18.57 4.79
CA VAL A 281 10.01 -19.34 4.46
C VAL A 281 9.77 -20.84 4.60
N ARG A 282 9.12 -21.27 5.69
CA ARG A 282 8.81 -22.69 5.91
C ARG A 282 7.80 -23.22 4.90
N ALA A 283 6.76 -22.46 4.60
CA ALA A 283 5.74 -22.82 3.63
C ALA A 283 6.32 -23.02 2.23
N LEU A 284 7.24 -22.14 1.81
CA LEU A 284 7.89 -22.22 0.50
C LEU A 284 9.11 -23.15 0.45
N GLN A 285 9.53 -23.75 1.57
CA GLN A 285 10.73 -24.60 1.63
C GLN A 285 10.74 -25.73 0.58
N PRO A 286 9.64 -26.49 0.34
CA PRO A 286 9.64 -27.52 -0.70
C PRO A 286 9.88 -26.96 -2.10
N ILE A 287 9.28 -25.81 -2.41
CA ILE A 287 9.44 -25.11 -3.69
C ILE A 287 10.86 -24.56 -3.84
N CYS A 288 11.40 -23.94 -2.78
CA CYS A 288 12.74 -23.36 -2.76
C CYS A 288 13.85 -24.41 -2.87
N ASN A 289 13.60 -25.64 -2.40
CA ASN A 289 14.56 -26.75 -2.53
C ASN A 289 14.67 -27.26 -3.98
N ASP A 290 13.66 -27.04 -4.82
CA ASP A 290 13.71 -27.39 -6.24
C ASP A 290 14.24 -26.21 -7.07
N LYS A 291 15.46 -26.36 -7.60
CA LYS A 291 16.13 -25.33 -8.41
C LYS A 291 15.33 -24.89 -9.64
N ARG A 292 14.41 -25.72 -10.14
CA ARG A 292 13.54 -25.38 -11.28
C ARG A 292 12.39 -24.47 -10.89
N MET A 293 11.99 -24.50 -9.61
CA MET A 293 10.84 -23.78 -9.09
C MET A 293 11.22 -22.61 -8.17
N ALA A 294 12.44 -22.57 -7.65
CA ALA A 294 12.89 -21.55 -6.70
C ALA A 294 12.64 -20.11 -7.17
N GLY A 295 12.89 -19.81 -8.45
CA GLY A 295 12.64 -18.48 -9.03
C GLY A 295 11.17 -18.15 -9.29
N LEU A 296 10.25 -19.13 -9.21
CA LEU A 296 8.82 -18.90 -9.38
C LEU A 296 8.19 -18.16 -8.19
N PHE A 297 8.93 -17.86 -7.13
CA PHE A 297 8.43 -17.01 -6.05
C PHE A 297 9.30 -15.80 -5.82
N ASP A 298 10.18 -15.47 -6.77
CA ASP A 298 10.90 -14.21 -6.75
C ASP A 298 9.90 -13.07 -6.99
N VAL A 299 9.83 -12.15 -6.03
CA VAL A 299 8.93 -10.99 -6.05
C VAL A 299 9.79 -9.75 -6.10
N SER A 300 9.67 -8.96 -7.17
CA SER A 300 10.27 -7.63 -7.24
C SER A 300 9.22 -6.55 -7.20
N LEU A 301 9.60 -5.37 -6.71
CA LEU A 301 8.76 -4.17 -6.78
C LEU A 301 9.01 -3.46 -8.10
N ASP A 302 7.98 -2.94 -8.75
CA ASP A 302 8.18 -2.01 -9.86
C ASP A 302 8.70 -0.67 -9.32
N ALA A 303 9.85 -0.21 -9.83
CA ALA A 303 10.59 0.92 -9.26
C ALA A 303 9.77 2.22 -9.14
N ARG A 304 8.73 2.40 -9.97
CA ARG A 304 7.85 3.57 -9.92
C ARG A 304 6.99 3.64 -8.66
N PHE A 305 6.82 2.52 -7.97
CA PHE A 305 5.98 2.39 -6.79
C PHE A 305 6.80 2.26 -5.50
N LEU A 306 8.10 2.60 -5.55
CA LEU A 306 9.01 2.63 -4.39
C LEU A 306 8.47 3.48 -3.25
N ASP A 307 8.07 4.72 -3.55
CA ASP A 307 7.59 5.64 -2.52
C ASP A 307 6.26 5.17 -1.92
N ALA A 308 5.39 4.57 -2.74
CA ALA A 308 4.14 3.98 -2.27
C ALA A 308 4.42 2.79 -1.33
N HIS A 309 5.34 1.92 -1.72
CA HIS A 309 5.74 0.77 -0.90
C HIS A 309 6.35 1.23 0.43
N ALA A 310 7.24 2.23 0.42
CA ALA A 310 7.86 2.75 1.64
C ALA A 310 6.86 3.38 2.63
N ARG A 311 5.69 3.84 2.16
CA ARG A 311 4.61 4.33 3.04
C ARG A 311 3.85 3.21 3.75
N TRP A 312 3.66 2.07 3.06
CA TRP A 312 2.77 1.00 3.51
C TRP A 312 3.49 -0.17 4.16
N ALA A 313 4.70 -0.50 3.69
CA ALA A 313 5.45 -1.63 4.17
C ALA A 313 6.14 -1.32 5.50
N SER A 314 6.12 -2.28 6.41
CA SER A 314 6.91 -2.26 7.64
C SER A 314 8.41 -2.34 7.34
N GLN A 315 9.24 -2.22 8.38
CA GLN A 315 10.70 -2.38 8.24
C GLN A 315 11.10 -3.76 7.69
N SER A 316 10.27 -4.80 7.92
CA SER A 316 10.51 -6.14 7.38
C SER A 316 10.02 -6.30 5.94
N GLY A 317 9.37 -5.28 5.35
CA GLY A 317 8.79 -5.32 4.02
C GLY A 317 7.39 -5.94 3.95
N TRP A 318 6.76 -6.24 5.10
CA TRP A 318 5.41 -6.78 5.15
C TRP A 318 4.36 -5.67 5.20
N LEU A 319 3.21 -5.92 4.58
CA LEU A 319 2.04 -5.04 4.64
C LEU A 319 1.06 -5.54 5.71
N GLU A 320 0.44 -4.62 6.45
CA GLU A 320 -0.56 -5.00 7.46
C GLU A 320 -1.88 -5.47 6.83
N GLU A 321 -2.42 -4.68 5.90
CA GLU A 321 -3.66 -4.96 5.18
C GLU A 321 -3.48 -4.53 3.74
N ALA A 322 -3.89 -5.36 2.78
CA ALA A 322 -3.94 -4.95 1.40
C ALA A 322 -4.93 -5.81 0.59
N TYR A 323 -5.50 -5.18 -0.42
CA TYR A 323 -6.11 -5.90 -1.53
C TYR A 323 -4.99 -6.47 -2.41
N VAL A 324 -5.18 -7.66 -2.98
CA VAL A 324 -4.24 -8.22 -3.94
C VAL A 324 -4.98 -8.67 -5.18
N THR A 325 -4.48 -8.25 -6.33
CA THR A 325 -4.90 -8.78 -7.62
C THR A 325 -3.69 -9.25 -8.40
N TYR A 326 -3.95 -9.95 -9.50
CA TYR A 326 -2.94 -10.51 -10.37
C TYR A 326 -3.33 -10.24 -11.82
N MET A 327 -2.34 -9.99 -12.66
CA MET A 327 -2.59 -9.75 -14.07
C MET A 327 -1.41 -10.14 -14.94
N ALA A 328 -1.71 -10.35 -16.21
CA ALA A 328 -0.76 -10.34 -17.32
C ALA A 328 -1.48 -9.75 -18.52
N GLY A 329 -0.76 -9.09 -19.42
CA GLY A 329 -1.37 -8.49 -20.58
C GLY A 329 -0.63 -7.26 -21.06
N LYS A 330 -1.05 -6.78 -22.22
CA LYS A 330 -0.42 -5.64 -22.88
C LYS A 330 -0.99 -4.32 -22.39
N LYS A 331 -0.20 -3.27 -22.62
CA LYS A 331 -0.66 -1.90 -22.45
C LYS A 331 -1.93 -1.64 -23.28
N ASN A 332 -2.89 -0.88 -22.74
CA ASN A 332 -4.19 -0.57 -23.35
C ASN A 332 -5.08 -1.80 -23.65
N SER A 333 -4.82 -2.95 -23.01
CA SER A 333 -5.68 -4.14 -23.15
C SER A 333 -6.89 -4.06 -22.23
N ASN A 334 -7.93 -4.88 -22.51
CA ASN A 334 -9.08 -4.99 -21.60
C ASN A 334 -8.67 -5.37 -20.16
N PHE A 335 -7.61 -6.17 -20.01
CA PHE A 335 -7.05 -6.52 -18.71
C PHE A 335 -6.47 -5.32 -17.96
N GLU A 336 -5.77 -4.41 -18.64
CA GLU A 336 -5.30 -3.16 -18.03
C GLU A 336 -6.48 -2.28 -17.58
N TRP A 337 -7.52 -2.17 -18.41
CA TRP A 337 -8.69 -1.35 -18.08
C TRP A 337 -9.48 -1.94 -16.90
N MET A 338 -9.66 -3.26 -16.85
CA MET A 338 -10.24 -3.95 -15.70
C MET A 338 -9.40 -3.73 -14.43
N ALA A 339 -8.07 -3.90 -14.52
CA ALA A 339 -7.16 -3.60 -13.42
C ALA A 339 -7.31 -2.15 -12.95
N THR A 340 -7.39 -1.19 -13.87
CA THR A 340 -7.56 0.23 -13.57
C THR A 340 -8.87 0.51 -12.84
N ASN A 341 -9.98 -0.14 -13.24
CA ASN A 341 -11.26 -0.03 -12.54
C ASN A 341 -11.20 -0.61 -11.13
N LEU A 342 -10.59 -1.78 -10.94
CA LEU A 342 -10.38 -2.35 -9.62
C LEU A 342 -9.53 -1.42 -8.73
N ILE A 343 -8.39 -0.94 -9.23
CA ILE A 343 -7.52 0.01 -8.53
C ILE A 343 -8.29 1.27 -8.13
N ARG A 344 -9.02 1.85 -9.07
CA ARG A 344 -9.85 3.04 -8.85
C ARG A 344 -10.91 2.77 -7.77
N SER A 345 -11.58 1.63 -7.81
CA SER A 345 -12.59 1.25 -6.82
C SER A 345 -12.01 1.17 -5.40
N VAL A 346 -10.81 0.61 -5.23
CA VAL A 346 -10.12 0.59 -3.93
C VAL A 346 -9.81 2.02 -3.47
N HIS A 347 -9.32 2.89 -4.34
CA HIS A 347 -9.01 4.27 -3.97
C HIS A 347 -10.26 5.12 -3.63
N LEU A 348 -11.41 4.76 -4.19
CA LEU A 348 -12.68 5.43 -3.89
C LEU A 348 -13.29 4.98 -2.56
N PHE A 349 -13.14 3.70 -2.19
CA PHE A 349 -13.95 3.09 -1.14
C PHE A 349 -13.17 2.42 -0.01
N SER A 350 -11.84 2.47 -0.05
CA SER A 350 -10.96 1.86 0.94
C SER A 350 -9.83 2.81 1.30
N THR A 351 -9.33 2.66 2.53
CA THR A 351 -8.14 3.36 3.00
C THR A 351 -6.87 2.51 2.88
N ARG A 352 -6.98 1.29 2.37
CA ARG A 352 -5.89 0.29 2.32
C ARG A 352 -5.25 0.23 0.94
N PRO A 353 -3.99 -0.20 0.85
CA PRO A 353 -3.32 -0.38 -0.42
C PRO A 353 -3.91 -1.53 -1.24
N ILE A 354 -3.71 -1.45 -2.55
CA ILE A 354 -3.88 -2.56 -3.48
C ILE A 354 -2.53 -2.94 -4.08
N VAL A 355 -2.19 -4.22 -4.02
CA VAL A 355 -1.04 -4.82 -4.69
C VAL A 355 -1.50 -5.45 -5.99
N VAL A 356 -0.99 -4.97 -7.11
CA VAL A 356 -1.14 -5.60 -8.42
C VAL A 356 0.12 -6.43 -8.69
N VAL A 357 -0.01 -7.75 -8.69
CA VAL A 357 1.09 -8.65 -9.05
C VAL A 357 1.04 -8.91 -10.55
N ASN A 358 2.00 -8.34 -11.27
CA ASN A 358 2.12 -8.46 -12.70
C ASN A 358 3.03 -9.64 -13.09
N PHE A 359 2.47 -10.56 -13.88
CA PHE A 359 3.12 -11.75 -14.39
C PHE A 359 3.58 -11.62 -15.85
N ASP A 360 3.43 -10.43 -16.45
CA ASP A 360 3.94 -10.10 -17.78
C ASP A 360 5.10 -9.11 -17.66
N LEU A 361 6.34 -9.58 -17.84
CA LEU A 361 7.52 -8.74 -17.67
C LEU A 361 7.62 -7.60 -18.70
N ASP A 362 6.89 -7.69 -19.81
CA ASP A 362 6.83 -6.63 -20.82
C ASP A 362 5.73 -5.59 -20.52
N PHE A 363 4.83 -5.90 -19.58
CA PHE A 363 3.79 -4.95 -19.18
C PHE A 363 4.42 -3.75 -18.45
N THR A 364 4.19 -2.58 -19.04
CA THR A 364 4.55 -1.29 -18.44
C THR A 364 3.26 -0.61 -17.98
N PRO A 365 3.02 -0.53 -16.66
CA PRO A 365 1.93 0.25 -16.09
C PRO A 365 1.77 1.64 -16.74
N PRO A 366 0.54 2.08 -17.05
CA PRO A 366 0.27 3.44 -17.51
C PRO A 366 0.84 4.51 -16.57
N GLN A 367 1.19 5.69 -17.11
CA GLN A 367 1.68 6.80 -16.27
C GLN A 367 0.63 7.23 -15.23
N THR A 368 -0.66 7.18 -15.59
CA THR A 368 -1.77 7.48 -14.69
C THR A 368 -1.84 6.56 -13.47
N TRP A 369 -1.20 5.39 -13.51
CA TRP A 369 -1.12 4.53 -12.33
C TRP A 369 -0.25 5.15 -11.23
N ALA A 370 0.71 6.02 -11.57
CA ALA A 370 1.51 6.74 -10.58
C ALA A 370 0.68 7.75 -9.76
N ASP A 371 -0.49 8.16 -10.26
CA ASP A 371 -1.40 9.08 -9.57
C ASP A 371 -2.20 8.39 -8.45
N PHE A 372 -2.15 7.05 -8.37
CA PHE A 372 -2.81 6.27 -7.33
C PHE A 372 -1.88 6.06 -6.12
N PRO A 373 -2.02 6.84 -5.03
CA PRO A 373 -1.05 6.85 -3.93
C PRO A 373 -1.03 5.55 -3.11
N ASN A 374 -2.06 4.72 -3.19
CA ASN A 374 -2.17 3.45 -2.47
C ASN A 374 -1.96 2.23 -3.39
N LEU A 375 -1.53 2.45 -4.64
CA LEU A 375 -1.18 1.39 -5.56
C LEU A 375 0.26 0.92 -5.35
N LEU A 376 0.41 -0.40 -5.23
CA LEU A 376 1.69 -1.10 -5.27
C LEU A 376 1.69 -2.03 -6.48
N VAL A 377 2.79 -2.08 -7.23
CA VAL A 377 2.92 -3.00 -8.37
C VAL A 377 4.10 -3.92 -8.13
N TYR A 378 3.83 -5.20 -7.96
CA TYR A 378 4.84 -6.24 -7.84
C TYR A 378 5.00 -6.95 -9.18
N ARG A 379 6.15 -7.57 -9.40
CA ARG A 379 6.45 -8.35 -10.59
C ARG A 379 6.92 -9.73 -10.18
N MET A 380 6.41 -10.73 -10.88
CA MET A 380 6.79 -12.13 -10.73
C MET A 380 6.84 -12.76 -12.13
N ILE A 381 7.69 -13.76 -12.34
CA ILE A 381 7.67 -14.51 -13.62
C ILE A 381 6.40 -15.38 -13.72
N PRO A 382 5.82 -15.63 -14.89
CA PRO A 382 4.67 -16.54 -15.00
C PRO A 382 5.08 -17.99 -14.71
N ALA A 383 4.19 -18.78 -14.10
CA ALA A 383 4.46 -20.19 -13.84
C ALA A 383 4.30 -21.01 -15.14
N PRO A 384 5.34 -21.72 -15.61
CA PRO A 384 5.28 -22.46 -16.86
C PRO A 384 4.46 -23.74 -16.69
N GLY A 385 3.68 -24.11 -17.72
CA GLY A 385 3.02 -25.41 -17.79
C GLY A 385 1.76 -25.57 -16.95
N ILE A 386 1.27 -24.51 -16.31
CA ILE A 386 -0.02 -24.48 -15.59
C ILE A 386 -0.89 -23.31 -16.08
N PRO A 387 -2.23 -23.40 -15.94
CA PRO A 387 -3.13 -22.31 -16.30
C PRO A 387 -2.83 -21.01 -15.55
N PHE A 388 -3.09 -19.89 -16.21
CA PHE A 388 -2.74 -18.57 -15.70
C PHE A 388 -3.36 -18.24 -14.34
N ASN A 389 -4.57 -18.74 -14.07
CA ASN A 389 -5.31 -18.44 -12.84
C ASN A 389 -4.58 -18.89 -11.57
N PHE A 390 -3.71 -19.89 -11.63
CA PHE A 390 -2.87 -20.28 -10.47
C PHE A 390 -1.88 -19.20 -10.02
N ASN A 391 -1.62 -18.19 -10.86
CA ASN A 391 -0.86 -17.01 -10.45
C ASN A 391 -1.58 -16.19 -9.37
N LYS A 392 -2.90 -16.35 -9.20
CA LYS A 392 -3.66 -15.85 -8.06
C LYS A 392 -3.05 -16.26 -6.73
N ILE A 393 -2.83 -17.56 -6.58
CA ILE A 393 -2.31 -18.15 -5.34
C ILE A 393 -0.86 -17.72 -5.12
N ARG A 394 -0.08 -17.66 -6.21
CA ARG A 394 1.29 -17.14 -6.17
C ARG A 394 1.32 -15.67 -5.73
N ALA A 395 0.40 -14.84 -6.23
CA ALA A 395 0.26 -13.46 -5.81
C ALA A 395 -0.10 -13.34 -4.32
N MET A 396 -1.02 -14.18 -3.82
CA MET A 396 -1.37 -14.21 -2.39
C MET A 396 -0.18 -14.57 -1.50
N ILE A 397 0.60 -15.58 -1.90
CA ILE A 397 1.78 -16.04 -1.15
C ILE A 397 2.90 -14.98 -1.19
N GLY A 398 3.21 -14.47 -2.39
CA GLY A 398 4.32 -13.55 -2.63
C GLY A 398 4.07 -12.12 -2.16
N ALA A 399 2.82 -11.72 -1.89
CA ALA A 399 2.51 -10.34 -1.53
C ALA A 399 3.00 -9.90 -0.13
N ARG A 400 3.34 -10.86 0.76
CA ARG A 400 3.84 -10.59 2.13
C ARG A 400 2.92 -9.68 2.94
N ILE A 401 1.68 -10.14 3.14
CA ILE A 401 0.61 -9.39 3.83
C ILE A 401 0.14 -10.14 5.08
N HIS A 402 -0.12 -9.41 6.17
CA HIS A 402 -0.66 -9.99 7.39
C HIS A 402 -2.12 -10.45 7.24
N ALA A 403 -3.00 -9.62 6.68
CA ALA A 403 -4.37 -9.98 6.27
C ALA A 403 -4.69 -9.40 4.88
N GLY A 404 -4.93 -10.28 3.91
CA GLY A 404 -5.18 -9.92 2.52
C GLY A 404 -6.61 -10.24 2.07
N ILE A 405 -7.11 -9.45 1.11
CA ILE A 405 -8.33 -9.73 0.36
C ILE A 405 -7.92 -9.93 -1.09
N GLN A 406 -8.18 -11.11 -1.65
CA GLN A 406 -7.88 -11.39 -3.05
C GLN A 406 -9.03 -10.80 -3.86
N ALA A 407 -8.69 -10.10 -4.93
CA ALA A 407 -9.66 -9.62 -5.90
C ALA A 407 -9.26 -10.06 -7.31
N ASP A 408 -10.17 -10.74 -7.99
CA ASP A 408 -10.06 -11.02 -9.41
C ASP A 408 -10.11 -9.72 -10.22
N LEU A 409 -9.49 -9.76 -11.40
CA LEU A 409 -9.29 -8.55 -12.19
C LEU A 409 -10.61 -7.92 -12.65
N ASP A 410 -11.64 -8.75 -12.83
CA ASP A 410 -13.02 -8.37 -13.15
C ASP A 410 -13.90 -8.25 -11.89
N GLN A 411 -13.30 -7.82 -10.77
CA GLN A 411 -14.00 -7.32 -9.60
C GLN A 411 -13.82 -5.82 -9.40
N VAL A 412 -14.76 -5.23 -8.67
CA VAL A 412 -14.62 -3.91 -8.05
C VAL A 412 -15.08 -3.97 -6.61
N VAL A 413 -14.52 -3.11 -5.77
CA VAL A 413 -14.88 -3.01 -4.36
C VAL A 413 -15.73 -1.76 -4.10
N PHE A 414 -16.59 -1.85 -3.08
CA PHE A 414 -17.41 -0.75 -2.58
C PHE A 414 -17.21 -0.57 -1.07
N ALA A 415 -17.83 0.47 -0.52
CA ALA A 415 -17.73 0.78 0.89
C ALA A 415 -18.18 -0.40 1.77
N GLY A 416 -17.39 -0.72 2.79
CA GLY A 416 -17.64 -1.83 3.73
C GLY A 416 -16.78 -3.07 3.47
N MET A 417 -16.13 -3.20 2.31
CA MET A 417 -15.23 -4.32 2.03
C MET A 417 -14.06 -4.41 3.03
N ASP A 418 -13.58 -3.27 3.55
CA ASP A 418 -12.51 -3.23 4.57
C ASP A 418 -12.87 -4.00 5.86
N SER A 419 -14.15 -4.24 6.14
CA SER A 419 -14.59 -5.04 7.31
C SER A 419 -14.01 -6.46 7.30
N PHE A 420 -13.72 -7.00 6.11
CA PHE A 420 -13.12 -8.32 5.98
C PHE A 420 -11.70 -8.39 6.56
N PHE A 421 -10.89 -7.33 6.56
CA PHE A 421 -9.52 -7.43 7.09
C PHE A 421 -9.48 -7.83 8.58
N ASN A 422 -10.36 -7.23 9.39
CA ASN A 422 -10.46 -7.60 10.80
C ASN A 422 -11.09 -8.99 10.98
N ALA A 423 -12.10 -9.31 10.16
CA ALA A 423 -12.72 -10.63 10.16
C ALA A 423 -11.71 -11.74 9.82
N THR A 424 -10.86 -11.52 8.82
CA THR A 424 -9.78 -12.42 8.40
C THR A 424 -8.82 -12.70 9.55
N ARG A 425 -8.39 -11.69 10.31
CA ARG A 425 -7.53 -11.90 11.49
C ARG A 425 -8.21 -12.68 12.60
N ARG A 426 -9.49 -12.41 12.82
CA ARG A 426 -10.29 -13.10 13.83
C ARG A 426 -10.46 -14.58 13.50
N GLU A 427 -10.70 -14.89 12.23
CA GLU A 427 -11.12 -16.24 11.81
C GLU A 427 -9.97 -17.13 11.34
N ILE A 428 -8.88 -16.56 10.81
CA ILE A 428 -7.75 -17.28 10.23
C ILE A 428 -6.53 -17.10 11.14
N THR A 429 -6.34 -18.08 12.00
CA THR A 429 -5.29 -18.11 13.03
C THR A 429 -4.38 -19.32 12.82
N GLU A 430 -3.37 -19.48 13.67
CA GLU A 430 -2.56 -20.71 13.69
C GLU A 430 -3.40 -21.98 13.87
N GLN A 431 -4.52 -21.90 14.62
CA GLN A 431 -5.43 -23.04 14.84
C GLN A 431 -6.44 -23.24 13.70
N TYR A 432 -6.59 -22.25 12.83
CA TYR A 432 -7.41 -22.31 11.62
C TYR A 432 -6.64 -21.72 10.44
N PRO A 433 -5.59 -22.40 9.94
CA PRO A 433 -4.66 -21.85 8.95
C PRO A 433 -5.18 -22.02 7.52
N TYR A 434 -6.45 -21.70 7.28
CA TYR A 434 -7.11 -21.89 5.98
C TYR A 434 -7.65 -20.57 5.45
N PRO A 435 -7.49 -20.27 4.14
CA PRO A 435 -8.17 -19.15 3.53
C PRO A 435 -9.69 -19.31 3.65
N ILE A 436 -10.42 -18.21 3.77
CA ILE A 436 -11.88 -18.23 3.79
C ILE A 436 -12.38 -17.63 2.49
N MET A 437 -13.09 -18.45 1.71
CA MET A 437 -13.68 -18.06 0.45
C MET A 437 -15.12 -17.57 0.66
N PRO A 438 -15.58 -16.60 -0.14
CA PRO A 438 -16.97 -16.21 -0.20
C PRO A 438 -17.82 -17.29 -0.87
N VAL A 439 -19.06 -17.43 -0.40
CA VAL A 439 -19.99 -18.37 -1.03
C VAL A 439 -20.16 -17.99 -2.50
N HIS A 440 -20.17 -18.98 -3.39
CA HIS A 440 -20.36 -18.74 -4.82
C HIS A 440 -21.85 -18.53 -5.14
N TRP A 441 -22.29 -17.59 -5.97
CA TRP A 441 -23.74 -17.44 -6.21
C TRP A 441 -24.37 -18.65 -6.93
N MET A 442 -23.66 -19.27 -7.89
CA MET A 442 -24.04 -20.56 -8.50
C MET A 442 -23.77 -21.75 -7.57
N ALA A 443 -24.69 -22.71 -7.54
CA ALA A 443 -24.51 -23.99 -6.85
C ALA A 443 -24.02 -25.04 -7.86
N ARG A 444 -22.88 -25.70 -7.57
CA ARG A 444 -22.32 -26.75 -8.42
C ARG A 444 -22.84 -28.15 -8.10
N GLU A 445 -23.85 -28.26 -7.23
CA GLU A 445 -24.42 -29.54 -6.83
C GLU A 445 -25.66 -29.80 -7.69
N GLY A 446 -25.65 -30.89 -8.46
CA GLY A 446 -26.72 -31.20 -9.42
C GLY A 446 -28.03 -31.66 -8.78
N ASN A 447 -28.42 -31.13 -7.62
CA ASN A 447 -29.63 -31.56 -6.94
C ASN A 447 -30.88 -31.10 -7.72
N PRO A 448 -31.92 -31.96 -7.83
CA PRO A 448 -33.16 -31.59 -8.51
C PRO A 448 -33.81 -30.36 -7.87
N GLY A 449 -34.03 -29.30 -8.66
CA GLY A 449 -34.69 -28.06 -8.21
C GLY A 449 -33.75 -26.90 -7.89
N GLU A 450 -32.43 -27.05 -8.03
CA GLU A 450 -31.49 -25.94 -7.88
C GLU A 450 -31.44 -25.09 -9.18
N PRO A 451 -31.77 -23.77 -9.13
CA PRO A 451 -31.86 -22.92 -10.32
C PRO A 451 -30.52 -22.62 -11.00
N TYR A 452 -29.40 -23.10 -10.46
CA TYR A 452 -28.04 -22.72 -10.90
C TYR A 452 -27.09 -23.90 -11.13
N ALA A 453 -27.63 -25.10 -11.41
CA ALA A 453 -26.86 -26.33 -11.65
C ALA A 453 -25.98 -26.35 -12.93
N VAL A 454 -25.69 -25.18 -13.53
CA VAL A 454 -25.04 -25.00 -14.84
C VAL A 454 -23.65 -25.64 -14.92
N TYR A 455 -23.01 -25.91 -13.77
CA TYR A 455 -21.65 -26.45 -13.70
C TYR A 455 -21.53 -27.87 -13.12
N ALA A 456 -22.59 -28.44 -12.52
CA ALA A 456 -22.67 -29.81 -11.96
C ALA A 456 -21.32 -30.51 -11.70
N PHE A 457 -20.54 -30.01 -10.73
CA PHE A 457 -19.17 -30.48 -10.50
C PHE A 457 -19.18 -31.92 -9.96
N THR A 458 -18.65 -32.85 -10.74
CA THR A 458 -18.62 -34.29 -10.41
C THR A 458 -17.20 -34.84 -10.21
N ASP A 459 -16.17 -34.01 -10.37
CA ASP A 459 -14.80 -34.49 -10.51
C ASP A 459 -14.13 -34.84 -9.17
N TYR A 460 -14.84 -34.64 -8.05
CA TYR A 460 -14.45 -35.07 -6.72
C TYR A 460 -15.55 -35.92 -6.06
N SER A 461 -15.17 -37.10 -5.59
CA SER A 461 -16.06 -38.08 -4.94
C SER A 461 -15.93 -38.14 -3.42
N GLY A 462 -15.04 -37.34 -2.84
CA GLY A 462 -14.86 -37.27 -1.38
C GLY A 462 -15.96 -36.44 -0.70
N VAL A 463 -15.85 -36.32 0.63
CA VAL A 463 -16.79 -35.55 1.44
C VAL A 463 -16.58 -34.05 1.19
N ARG A 464 -17.65 -33.34 0.86
CA ARG A 464 -17.67 -31.88 0.76
C ARG A 464 -18.04 -31.34 2.13
N SER A 465 -17.11 -30.65 2.80
CA SER A 465 -17.32 -30.13 4.16
C SER A 465 -18.07 -28.80 4.19
N MET A 466 -18.13 -28.10 3.05
CA MET A 466 -18.85 -26.85 2.87
C MET A 466 -19.35 -26.71 1.43
N ARG A 467 -20.25 -25.75 1.20
CA ARG A 467 -20.69 -25.38 -0.14
C ARG A 467 -19.52 -24.96 -1.04
N TRP A 468 -19.67 -25.14 -2.34
CA TRP A 468 -18.83 -24.51 -3.35
C TRP A 468 -18.70 -22.99 -3.11
N ASN A 469 -17.47 -22.51 -3.05
CA ASN A 469 -17.13 -21.12 -2.80
C ASN A 469 -16.32 -20.55 -3.97
N HIS A 470 -16.38 -19.24 -4.13
CA HIS A 470 -15.76 -18.51 -5.21
C HIS A 470 -14.29 -18.26 -4.89
N ALA A 471 -13.41 -18.45 -5.86
CA ALA A 471 -11.95 -18.39 -5.67
C ALA A 471 -11.35 -16.98 -5.51
N HIS A 472 -11.96 -16.09 -4.74
CA HIS A 472 -11.34 -14.84 -4.29
C HIS A 472 -11.32 -14.75 -2.76
N PRO A 473 -10.48 -15.58 -2.12
CA PRO A 473 -10.44 -15.69 -0.67
C PRO A 473 -9.92 -14.44 0.03
N THR A 474 -10.25 -14.35 1.31
CA THR A 474 -9.42 -13.61 2.27
C THR A 474 -8.45 -14.57 2.94
N TRP A 475 -7.24 -14.12 3.27
CA TRP A 475 -6.26 -14.95 3.97
C TRP A 475 -5.45 -14.11 4.96
N SER A 476 -4.97 -14.76 6.03
CA SER A 476 -3.88 -14.23 6.83
C SER A 476 -2.59 -14.99 6.53
N TYR A 477 -1.44 -14.49 7.01
CA TYR A 477 -0.17 -15.18 6.83
C TYR A 477 -0.16 -16.62 7.39
N TRP A 478 -1.10 -16.97 8.29
CA TRP A 478 -1.27 -18.32 8.80
C TRP A 478 -1.71 -19.33 7.73
N ALA A 479 -2.36 -18.87 6.66
CA ALA A 479 -2.81 -19.72 5.55
C ALA A 479 -1.72 -20.00 4.51
N LEU A 480 -0.55 -19.39 4.62
CA LEU A 480 0.54 -19.56 3.65
C LEU A 480 1.00 -21.01 3.49
N PRO A 481 1.11 -21.85 4.54
CA PRO A 481 1.44 -23.27 4.39
C PRO A 481 0.45 -24.00 3.48
N PHE A 482 -0.86 -23.87 3.73
CA PHE A 482 -1.89 -24.48 2.90
C PHE A 482 -1.81 -24.04 1.43
N LEU A 483 -1.70 -22.73 1.19
CA LEU A 483 -1.60 -22.19 -0.16
C LEU A 483 -0.33 -22.67 -0.88
N SER A 484 0.77 -22.82 -0.15
CA SER A 484 2.06 -23.24 -0.69
C SER A 484 2.10 -24.73 -0.98
N ASP A 485 1.51 -25.57 -0.11
CA ASP A 485 1.34 -27.00 -0.33
C ASP A 485 0.47 -27.27 -1.57
N MET A 486 -0.66 -26.56 -1.70
CA MET A 486 -1.52 -26.64 -2.89
C MET A 486 -0.76 -26.24 -4.17
N MET A 487 0.04 -25.17 -4.12
CA MET A 487 0.86 -24.77 -5.27
C MET A 487 1.96 -25.76 -5.58
N TYR A 488 2.62 -26.31 -4.56
CA TYR A 488 3.64 -27.34 -4.74
C TYR A 488 3.04 -28.60 -5.38
N GLU A 489 1.88 -29.05 -4.92
CA GLU A 489 1.15 -30.14 -5.55
C GLU A 489 0.83 -29.83 -7.01
N ARG A 490 0.28 -28.64 -7.29
CA ARG A 490 -0.07 -28.27 -8.68
C ARG A 490 1.14 -28.25 -9.61
N LEU A 491 2.29 -27.77 -9.13
CA LEU A 491 3.53 -27.65 -9.89
C LEU A 491 4.26 -28.99 -10.08
N THR A 492 4.04 -29.94 -9.18
CA THR A 492 4.74 -31.23 -9.18
C THR A 492 3.87 -32.43 -9.58
N ALA A 493 2.56 -32.23 -9.77
CA ALA A 493 1.58 -33.28 -10.03
C ALA A 493 1.99 -34.20 -11.19
N SER A 494 2.40 -35.42 -10.84
CA SER A 494 2.66 -36.51 -11.79
C SER A 494 1.39 -37.23 -12.24
N ARG A 495 0.33 -37.16 -11.43
CA ARG A 495 -1.01 -37.69 -11.70
C ARG A 495 -2.02 -36.56 -11.60
N HIS A 496 -2.32 -35.98 -12.76
CA HIS A 496 -3.23 -34.87 -12.90
C HIS A 496 -4.69 -35.34 -12.82
N GLN A 497 -5.47 -34.74 -11.91
CA GLN A 497 -6.92 -34.92 -11.83
C GLN A 497 -7.62 -33.67 -12.40
N ARG A 498 -8.82 -33.83 -12.97
CA ARG A 498 -9.53 -32.73 -13.65
C ARG A 498 -9.83 -31.53 -12.75
N TRP A 499 -10.07 -31.74 -11.45
CA TRP A 499 -10.28 -30.64 -10.51
C TRP A 499 -9.00 -29.82 -10.24
N MET A 500 -7.84 -30.23 -10.74
CA MET A 500 -6.59 -29.47 -10.70
C MET A 500 -6.41 -28.57 -11.93
N ASP A 501 -7.36 -28.55 -12.86
CA ASP A 501 -7.30 -27.72 -14.06
C ASP A 501 -7.52 -26.25 -13.77
N GLU A 502 -8.37 -25.91 -12.79
CA GLU A 502 -8.65 -24.52 -12.41
C GLU A 502 -8.32 -24.29 -10.94
N ASP A 503 -7.93 -23.06 -10.62
CA ASP A 503 -7.59 -22.62 -9.26
C ASP A 503 -8.79 -22.73 -8.32
N GLU A 504 -9.99 -22.38 -8.79
CA GLU A 504 -11.22 -22.47 -8.01
C GLU A 504 -11.59 -23.90 -7.63
N ASP A 505 -11.50 -24.81 -8.60
CA ASP A 505 -11.83 -26.21 -8.38
C ASP A 505 -10.83 -26.82 -7.38
N MET A 506 -9.54 -26.53 -7.55
CA MET A 506 -8.49 -27.01 -6.66
C MET A 506 -8.64 -26.44 -5.25
N LEU A 507 -8.86 -25.13 -5.10
CA LEU A 507 -9.09 -24.51 -3.79
C LEU A 507 -10.27 -25.15 -3.04
N ASN A 508 -11.40 -25.38 -3.71
CA ASN A 508 -12.55 -26.02 -3.06
C ASN A 508 -12.23 -27.46 -2.64
N VAL A 509 -11.65 -28.27 -3.54
CA VAL A 509 -11.34 -29.67 -3.25
C VAL A 509 -10.33 -29.83 -2.13
N GLU A 510 -9.26 -29.04 -2.13
CA GLU A 510 -8.23 -29.07 -1.08
C GLU A 510 -8.82 -28.68 0.29
N LEU A 511 -9.61 -27.60 0.35
CA LEU A 511 -10.28 -27.21 1.60
C LEU A 511 -11.23 -28.31 2.09
N TRP A 512 -11.94 -29.01 1.19
CA TRP A 512 -12.78 -30.15 1.57
C TRP A 512 -11.99 -31.34 2.10
N GLN A 513 -10.84 -31.66 1.48
CA GLN A 513 -9.95 -32.72 1.95
C GLN A 513 -9.41 -32.43 3.37
N HIS A 514 -9.26 -31.16 3.70
CA HIS A 514 -8.90 -30.70 5.05
C HIS A 514 -10.10 -30.55 6.01
N GLY A 515 -11.32 -30.84 5.58
CA GLY A 515 -12.52 -30.74 6.41
C GLY A 515 -12.90 -29.30 6.79
N VAL A 516 -12.46 -28.31 6.01
CA VAL A 516 -12.72 -26.88 6.23
C VAL A 516 -14.20 -26.57 6.00
N ASP A 517 -14.82 -25.86 6.94
CA ASP A 517 -16.27 -25.61 6.95
C ASP A 517 -16.67 -24.12 6.96
N LYS A 518 -15.71 -23.19 6.98
CA LYS A 518 -15.99 -21.74 7.02
C LYS A 518 -16.07 -21.15 5.61
N ALA A 519 -17.09 -20.34 5.39
CA ALA A 519 -17.25 -19.49 4.21
C ALA A 519 -17.78 -18.11 4.60
N TRP A 520 -17.47 -17.07 3.82
CA TRP A 520 -18.05 -15.74 4.01
C TRP A 520 -19.44 -15.65 3.39
N CYS A 521 -20.43 -15.09 4.10
CA CYS A 521 -21.75 -14.74 3.59
C CYS A 521 -21.69 -13.56 2.59
N LYS A 522 -20.84 -13.64 1.58
CA LYS A 522 -20.64 -12.64 0.55
C LYS A 522 -20.93 -13.32 -0.78
N PHE A 523 -22.00 -12.91 -1.45
CA PHE A 523 -22.17 -13.21 -2.86
C PHE A 523 -21.60 -12.07 -3.69
N ASP A 524 -20.82 -12.42 -4.71
CA ASP A 524 -20.41 -11.43 -5.68
C ASP A 524 -21.55 -11.14 -6.62
N LEU A 525 -21.96 -9.90 -6.58
CA LEU A 525 -23.05 -9.42 -7.39
C LEU A 525 -22.49 -9.09 -8.78
N GLU A 526 -23.21 -9.48 -9.83
CA GLU A 526 -22.96 -8.88 -11.13
C GLU A 526 -23.39 -7.39 -11.11
N PRO A 527 -22.76 -6.52 -11.93
CA PRO A 527 -23.14 -5.10 -11.99
C PRO A 527 -24.64 -4.86 -12.19
N GLY A 528 -25.31 -5.71 -12.99
CA GLY A 528 -26.76 -5.65 -13.19
C GLY A 528 -27.55 -5.89 -11.90
N LEU A 529 -27.13 -6.86 -11.08
CA LEU A 529 -27.78 -7.17 -9.80
C LEU A 529 -27.62 -6.07 -8.75
N TYR A 530 -26.61 -5.21 -8.90
CA TYR A 530 -26.48 -4.01 -8.08
C TYR A 530 -27.61 -3.00 -8.36
N ALA A 531 -28.18 -3.02 -9.57
CA ALA A 531 -29.27 -2.14 -9.99
C ALA A 531 -30.66 -2.80 -9.92
N ASP A 532 -30.73 -4.13 -9.99
CA ASP A 532 -31.99 -4.87 -10.09
C ASP A 532 -32.74 -5.02 -8.76
N SER A 533 -34.05 -5.28 -8.85
CA SER A 533 -34.87 -5.60 -7.67
C SER A 533 -34.49 -6.99 -7.15
N LEU A 534 -34.11 -7.05 -5.88
CA LEU A 534 -33.76 -8.31 -5.23
C LEU A 534 -35.01 -9.17 -5.03
N GLN A 535 -35.01 -10.36 -5.63
CA GLN A 535 -36.01 -11.38 -5.37
C GLN A 535 -35.49 -12.37 -4.32
N ALA A 536 -36.39 -12.92 -3.49
CA ALA A 536 -36.00 -13.78 -2.37
C ALA A 536 -35.49 -15.16 -2.82
N ASP A 537 -35.87 -15.61 -4.01
CA ASP A 537 -35.54 -16.92 -4.59
C ASP A 537 -34.20 -16.95 -5.32
N MET A 538 -33.69 -15.80 -5.78
CA MET A 538 -32.42 -15.63 -6.50
C MET A 538 -31.18 -16.15 -5.75
N TYR A 539 -31.32 -16.44 -4.45
CA TYR A 539 -30.24 -16.80 -3.54
C TYR A 539 -30.61 -17.96 -2.60
N SER A 540 -31.62 -18.73 -3.00
CA SER A 540 -32.05 -19.92 -2.27
C SER A 540 -31.10 -21.07 -2.55
N ASP A 541 -30.53 -21.65 -1.50
CA ASP A 541 -29.82 -22.91 -1.55
C ASP A 541 -30.46 -23.86 -0.53
N PRO A 542 -31.44 -24.69 -0.92
CA PRO A 542 -32.16 -25.53 0.03
C PRO A 542 -31.27 -26.58 0.71
N HIS A 543 -30.06 -26.84 0.20
CA HIS A 543 -29.17 -27.84 0.76
C HIS A 543 -28.24 -27.26 1.82
N TRP A 544 -27.44 -26.25 1.48
CA TRP A 544 -26.46 -25.64 2.38
C TRP A 544 -27.01 -24.44 3.16
N TYR A 545 -27.94 -23.68 2.57
CA TYR A 545 -28.46 -22.44 3.14
C TYR A 545 -29.98 -22.34 2.95
N PRO A 546 -30.77 -23.22 3.58
CA PRO A 546 -32.21 -23.31 3.31
C PRO A 546 -33.02 -22.08 3.80
N ALA A 547 -32.33 -21.11 4.40
CA ALA A 547 -32.81 -19.78 4.76
C ALA A 547 -32.40 -18.67 3.77
N GLY A 548 -31.69 -19.04 2.70
CA GLY A 548 -30.94 -18.13 1.84
C GLY A 548 -29.63 -17.65 2.48
N VAL A 549 -28.72 -17.18 1.63
CA VAL A 549 -27.44 -16.56 2.03
C VAL A 549 -27.62 -15.04 2.12
N PRO A 550 -27.09 -14.35 3.14
CA PRO A 550 -27.06 -12.90 3.16
C PRO A 550 -26.32 -12.32 1.93
N LEU A 551 -26.87 -11.25 1.36
CA LEU A 551 -26.23 -10.49 0.29
C LEU A 551 -25.45 -9.34 0.88
N LEU A 552 -24.19 -9.20 0.46
CA LEU A 552 -23.33 -8.09 0.83
C LEU A 552 -23.04 -7.24 -0.39
N PHE A 553 -23.48 -5.99 -0.36
CA PHE A 553 -23.26 -5.00 -1.43
C PHE A 553 -21.89 -4.33 -1.33
N PHE A 554 -20.86 -5.08 -0.92
CA PHE A 554 -19.50 -4.61 -0.70
C PHE A 554 -18.60 -4.68 -1.95
N GLY A 555 -19.08 -5.25 -3.05
CA GLY A 555 -18.36 -5.29 -4.31
C GLY A 555 -19.24 -5.87 -5.42
N ALA A 556 -18.66 -5.92 -6.62
CA ALA A 556 -19.24 -6.59 -7.78
C ALA A 556 -18.17 -7.43 -8.49
N HIS A 557 -18.61 -8.43 -9.24
CA HIS A 557 -17.77 -9.35 -10.03
C HIS A 557 -18.33 -9.55 -11.44
N ASN A 558 -17.57 -10.17 -12.34
CA ASN A 558 -17.88 -10.25 -13.77
C ASN A 558 -17.94 -8.86 -14.43
N THR A 559 -17.11 -7.92 -13.97
CA THR A 559 -17.04 -6.52 -14.44
C THR A 559 -16.24 -6.38 -15.75
N LYS A 560 -16.51 -7.27 -16.71
CA LYS A 560 -15.77 -7.39 -17.97
C LYS A 560 -16.07 -6.27 -18.97
N ARG A 561 -17.17 -5.55 -18.76
CA ARG A 561 -17.58 -4.37 -19.53
C ARG A 561 -17.02 -3.13 -18.84
N VAL A 562 -15.81 -2.75 -19.25
CA VAL A 562 -14.98 -1.77 -18.52
C VAL A 562 -15.61 -0.39 -18.48
N GLU A 563 -16.28 0.04 -19.55
CA GLU A 563 -16.97 1.33 -19.59
C GLU A 563 -18.16 1.35 -18.61
N GLU A 564 -18.99 0.31 -18.61
CA GLU A 564 -20.15 0.22 -17.68
C GLU A 564 -19.71 0.20 -16.22
N THR A 565 -18.58 -0.45 -15.96
CA THR A 565 -17.98 -0.52 -14.62
C THR A 565 -17.43 0.84 -14.18
N ASP A 566 -16.71 1.54 -15.07
CA ASP A 566 -16.19 2.89 -14.80
C ASP A 566 -17.34 3.87 -14.51
N TRP A 567 -18.47 3.72 -15.22
CA TRP A 567 -19.69 4.46 -14.98
C TRP A 567 -20.30 4.18 -13.60
N LEU A 568 -20.43 2.90 -13.24
CA LEU A 568 -20.93 2.50 -11.93
C LEU A 568 -20.07 3.11 -10.80
N LEU A 569 -18.74 3.05 -10.92
CA LEU A 569 -17.82 3.66 -9.95
C LEU A 569 -18.00 5.17 -9.83
N THR A 570 -18.20 5.86 -10.95
CA THR A 570 -18.44 7.32 -10.96
C THR A 570 -19.76 7.69 -10.28
N ILE A 571 -20.81 6.87 -10.44
CA ILE A 571 -22.09 7.07 -9.75
C ILE A 571 -21.89 6.87 -8.25
N MET A 572 -21.34 5.72 -7.87
CA MET A 572 -21.12 5.34 -6.47
C MET A 572 -20.27 6.38 -5.72
N SER A 573 -19.19 6.89 -6.33
CA SER A 573 -18.34 7.90 -5.69
C SER A 573 -19.07 9.23 -5.46
N ARG A 574 -19.78 9.73 -6.47
CA ARG A 574 -20.57 10.97 -6.38
C ARG A 574 -21.67 10.86 -5.33
N CYS A 575 -22.26 9.67 -5.16
CA CYS A 575 -23.31 9.45 -4.18
C CYS A 575 -22.76 9.34 -2.75
N ALA A 576 -21.61 8.69 -2.58
CA ALA A 576 -20.90 8.64 -1.31
C ALA A 576 -20.52 10.05 -0.80
N GLU A 577 -20.00 10.93 -1.67
CA GLU A 577 -19.66 12.32 -1.31
C GLU A 577 -20.88 13.14 -0.86
N ARG A 578 -22.05 12.86 -1.43
CA ARG A 578 -23.31 13.56 -1.14
C ARG A 578 -24.05 13.05 0.10
N LYS A 579 -23.58 12.00 0.79
CA LYS A 579 -24.18 11.52 2.06
C LYS A 579 -24.33 12.63 3.10
N ALA A 580 -23.48 13.65 3.07
CA ALA A 580 -23.55 14.80 3.97
C ALA A 580 -24.72 15.78 3.67
N GLU A 581 -25.29 15.81 2.46
CA GLU A 581 -26.07 16.98 2.00
C GLU A 581 -27.60 16.87 2.02
N ARG A 582 -28.26 15.71 2.11
CA ARG A 582 -29.73 15.64 2.41
C ARG A 582 -30.25 14.20 2.52
N ALA A 583 -30.34 13.69 3.74
CA ALA A 583 -30.89 12.37 4.04
C ALA A 583 -32.40 12.20 3.74
N SER A 584 -33.16 13.24 3.42
CA SER A 584 -34.64 13.26 3.54
C SER A 584 -35.47 13.27 2.23
N ARG A 585 -34.87 13.15 1.04
CA ARG A 585 -35.60 13.36 -0.24
C ARG A 585 -35.76 12.16 -1.18
N CYS A 586 -35.20 10.97 -0.87
CA CYS A 586 -35.38 9.83 -1.76
C CYS A 586 -36.80 9.23 -1.63
N PRO A 587 -37.59 9.10 -2.71
CA PRO A 587 -38.85 8.37 -2.68
C PRO A 587 -38.60 6.91 -2.25
N ARG A 588 -39.52 6.32 -1.48
CA ARG A 588 -39.50 4.90 -1.14
C ARG A 588 -39.87 4.07 -2.39
N SER A 589 -38.93 3.81 -3.29
CA SER A 589 -38.99 2.64 -4.19
C SER A 589 -37.72 2.49 -5.00
N ASP A 590 -37.14 1.29 -4.93
CA ASP A 590 -36.30 0.67 -5.97
C ASP A 590 -37.14 0.50 -7.26
N SER A 591 -37.49 1.60 -7.92
CA SER A 591 -38.45 1.59 -9.04
C SER A 591 -37.84 1.05 -10.33
N GLU A 592 -38.65 0.42 -11.17
CA GLU A 592 -38.28 -0.03 -12.53
C GLU A 592 -37.71 1.13 -13.41
N ALA A 593 -38.07 2.37 -13.10
CA ALA A 593 -37.54 3.58 -13.74
C ALA A 593 -36.08 3.86 -13.38
N CYS A 594 -35.65 3.48 -12.18
CA CYS A 594 -34.26 3.55 -11.74
C CYS A 594 -33.39 2.53 -12.50
N GLN A 595 -33.90 1.30 -12.67
CA GLN A 595 -33.24 0.23 -13.43
C GLN A 595 -32.99 0.63 -14.90
N ARG A 596 -34.02 1.19 -15.57
CA ARG A 596 -33.89 1.68 -16.95
C ARG A 596 -32.83 2.78 -17.12
N ARG A 597 -32.64 3.63 -16.11
CA ARG A 597 -31.66 4.73 -16.13
C ARG A 597 -30.24 4.24 -15.90
N LEU A 598 -30.02 3.24 -15.04
CA LEU A 598 -28.69 2.64 -14.81
C LEU A 598 -28.24 1.75 -15.98
N ALA A 599 -29.18 1.18 -16.74
CA ALA A 599 -28.87 0.25 -17.84
C ALA A 599 -28.44 0.91 -19.17
N ARG A 600 -28.36 2.24 -19.26
CA ARG A 600 -28.03 2.96 -20.51
C ARG A 600 -27.01 4.08 -20.27
N PRO A 601 -25.69 3.78 -20.36
CA PRO A 601 -24.63 4.75 -20.11
C PRO A 601 -24.75 6.04 -20.93
N SER A 602 -25.07 5.93 -22.23
CA SER A 602 -25.17 7.07 -23.14
C SER A 602 -26.34 8.02 -22.82
N GLU A 603 -27.50 7.49 -22.43
CA GLU A 603 -28.66 8.31 -22.05
C GLU A 603 -28.44 9.00 -20.69
N LEU A 604 -27.56 8.45 -19.85
CA LEU A 604 -27.29 8.96 -18.51
C LEU A 604 -26.25 10.09 -18.50
N GLU A 605 -25.24 10.05 -19.36
CA GLU A 605 -24.31 11.17 -19.58
C GLU A 605 -25.06 12.43 -20.00
N ASP A 606 -25.92 12.30 -21.01
CA ASP A 606 -26.78 13.38 -21.47
C ASP A 606 -27.69 13.88 -20.34
N HIS A 607 -28.24 12.98 -19.52
CA HIS A 607 -29.10 13.35 -18.39
C HIS A 607 -28.35 14.07 -17.26
N LEU A 608 -27.13 13.63 -16.92
CA LEU A 608 -26.27 14.27 -15.92
C LEU A 608 -25.73 15.63 -16.39
N ALA A 609 -25.45 15.78 -17.68
CA ALA A 609 -25.00 17.03 -18.28
C ALA A 609 -26.12 18.07 -18.41
N THR A 610 -27.38 17.63 -18.54
CA THR A 610 -28.52 18.51 -18.83
C THR A 610 -29.43 18.82 -17.65
N SER A 611 -29.25 18.16 -16.49
CA SER A 611 -30.17 18.32 -15.35
C SER A 611 -29.44 18.35 -14.00
N GLU A 612 -29.54 19.47 -13.29
CA GLU A 612 -29.09 19.61 -11.89
C GLU A 612 -29.81 18.62 -10.93
N LYS A 613 -30.95 18.04 -11.34
CA LYS A 613 -31.72 17.06 -10.56
C LYS A 613 -31.37 15.60 -10.88
N ALA A 614 -30.60 15.33 -11.94
CA ALA A 614 -30.26 13.97 -12.35
C ALA A 614 -29.37 13.23 -11.32
N ALA A 615 -28.39 13.91 -10.74
CA ALA A 615 -27.50 13.31 -9.75
C ALA A 615 -28.22 12.86 -8.46
N PRO A 616 -29.09 13.68 -7.82
CA PRO A 616 -29.91 13.23 -6.69
C PRO A 616 -30.82 12.03 -6.99
N ASP A 617 -31.45 11.99 -8.17
CA ASP A 617 -32.35 10.91 -8.57
C ASP A 617 -31.61 9.57 -8.73
N ILE A 618 -30.41 9.59 -9.34
CA ILE A 618 -29.56 8.40 -9.51
C ILE A 618 -29.00 7.93 -8.17
N CYS A 619 -28.59 8.84 -7.28
CA CYS A 619 -28.11 8.43 -5.96
C CYS A 619 -29.19 7.72 -5.13
N CYS A 620 -30.46 8.08 -5.30
CA CYS A 620 -31.55 7.36 -4.64
C CYS A 620 -31.65 5.87 -5.06
N CYS A 621 -31.12 5.49 -6.22
CA CYS A 621 -31.08 4.10 -6.69
C CYS A 621 -30.13 3.20 -5.89
N VAL A 622 -28.92 3.71 -5.64
CA VAL A 622 -27.85 2.95 -4.98
C VAL A 622 -27.84 3.16 -3.47
N ARG A 623 -28.48 4.25 -3.00
CA ARG A 623 -28.48 4.66 -1.59
C ARG A 623 -28.89 3.57 -0.61
N ARG A 624 -29.90 2.76 -0.93
CA ARG A 624 -30.35 1.71 -0.01
C ARG A 624 -29.24 0.69 0.27
N ARG A 625 -28.46 0.35 -0.76
CA ARG A 625 -27.30 -0.56 -0.70
C ARG A 625 -26.10 0.10 -0.04
N GLU A 626 -25.93 1.42 -0.17
CA GLU A 626 -24.87 2.16 0.53
C GLU A 626 -25.17 2.45 2.01
N ASP A 627 -26.44 2.63 2.37
CA ASP A 627 -26.88 2.95 3.73
C ASP A 627 -27.13 1.69 4.56
N MET A 628 -27.57 0.61 3.90
CA MET A 628 -27.83 -0.70 4.49
C MET A 628 -27.26 -1.76 3.53
N PRO A 629 -25.96 -2.06 3.60
CA PRO A 629 -25.27 -2.89 2.60
C PRO A 629 -25.54 -4.38 2.74
N VAL A 630 -26.44 -4.78 3.64
CA VAL A 630 -26.75 -6.18 3.87
C VAL A 630 -28.22 -6.45 3.69
N PHE A 631 -28.55 -7.46 2.87
CA PHE A 631 -29.91 -7.93 2.67
C PHE A 631 -30.04 -9.41 3.01
N TRP A 632 -30.99 -9.77 3.87
CA TRP A 632 -31.25 -11.16 4.24
C TRP A 632 -32.70 -11.34 4.74
N GLU A 633 -33.35 -12.44 4.34
CA GLU A 633 -34.76 -12.75 4.65
C GLU A 633 -35.73 -11.56 4.41
N GLY A 634 -35.57 -10.85 3.28
CA GLY A 634 -36.44 -9.72 2.93
C GLY A 634 -36.18 -8.43 3.72
N LYS A 635 -35.16 -8.42 4.59
CA LYS A 635 -34.81 -7.29 5.46
C LYS A 635 -33.45 -6.72 5.10
N TRP A 636 -33.33 -5.42 5.30
CA TRP A 636 -32.09 -4.67 5.12
C TRP A 636 -31.48 -4.38 6.49
N TYR A 637 -30.17 -4.54 6.60
CA TYR A 637 -29.39 -4.32 7.82
C TYR A 637 -28.29 -3.29 7.55
N LYS A 638 -28.01 -2.46 8.54
CA LYS A 638 -27.03 -1.39 8.43
C LYS A 638 -25.62 -1.93 8.59
N GLU A 639 -25.44 -2.88 9.49
CA GLU A 639 -24.14 -3.46 9.79
C GLU A 639 -24.20 -5.00 9.71
N PRO A 640 -23.12 -5.68 9.25
CA PRO A 640 -23.03 -7.14 9.26
C PRO A 640 -23.37 -7.79 10.60
N SER A 641 -23.01 -7.14 11.72
CA SER A 641 -23.28 -7.63 13.08
C SER A 641 -24.75 -7.62 13.48
N GLU A 642 -25.59 -6.84 12.79
CA GLU A 642 -27.04 -6.79 13.06
C GLU A 642 -27.78 -7.99 12.45
N VAL A 643 -27.16 -8.71 11.51
CA VAL A 643 -27.76 -9.86 10.85
C VAL A 643 -27.83 -11.04 11.82
N PRO A 644 -29.04 -11.55 12.15
CA PRO A 644 -29.19 -12.63 13.11
C PRO A 644 -28.40 -13.88 12.72
N THR A 645 -27.91 -14.61 13.73
CA THR A 645 -27.21 -15.89 13.53
C THR A 645 -28.15 -17.05 13.23
N ARG A 646 -29.47 -16.82 13.33
CA ARG A 646 -30.53 -17.78 13.04
C ARG A 646 -31.63 -17.15 12.20
N ASP A 647 -32.19 -17.94 11.30
CA ASP A 647 -33.29 -17.52 10.43
C ASP A 647 -34.63 -17.41 11.19
N SER A 648 -35.68 -16.96 10.49
CA SER A 648 -37.05 -16.86 11.02
C SER A 648 -37.64 -18.19 11.53
N SER A 649 -37.09 -19.34 11.13
CA SER A 649 -37.46 -20.69 11.58
C SER A 649 -36.58 -21.24 12.71
N GLY A 650 -35.56 -20.49 13.14
CA GLY A 650 -34.61 -20.87 14.19
C GLY A 650 -33.40 -21.67 13.71
N ARG A 651 -33.20 -21.90 12.41
CA ARG A 651 -32.04 -22.61 11.85
C ARG A 651 -30.81 -21.71 11.85
N LYS A 652 -29.63 -22.28 12.14
CA LYS A 652 -28.36 -21.52 12.21
C LYS A 652 -27.90 -21.13 10.80
N ARG A 653 -27.37 -19.91 10.65
CA ARG A 653 -26.64 -19.49 9.45
C ARG A 653 -25.28 -20.19 9.39
N HIS A 654 -24.96 -20.78 8.24
CA HIS A 654 -23.76 -21.61 8.05
C HIS A 654 -22.53 -20.84 7.53
N CYS A 655 -22.69 -19.57 7.15
CA CYS A 655 -21.60 -18.70 6.71
C CYS A 655 -21.35 -17.57 7.73
N LEU A 656 -20.17 -16.96 7.62
CA LEU A 656 -19.67 -15.91 8.49
C LEU A 656 -19.97 -14.52 7.92
N MET A 657 -20.28 -13.59 8.82
CA MET A 657 -20.34 -12.17 8.48
C MET A 657 -18.99 -11.54 8.86
N PRO A 658 -18.48 -10.58 8.07
CA PRO A 658 -17.24 -9.89 8.41
C PRO A 658 -17.34 -9.15 9.77
#